data_AF-A0A955MRQ1-F1
#
_entry.id   AF-A0A955MRQ1-F1
#
_cell.length_a   1.000
_cell.length_b   1.000
_cell.length_c   1.000
_cell.angle_alpha   90.00
_cell.angle_beta   90.00
_cell.angle_gamma   90.00
#
_symmetry.space_group_name_H-M   'P 1'
#
loop_
_entity.id
_entity.type
_entity.pdbx_description
1 polymer ?
#
loop_
_entity_poly.entity_id
_entity_poly.type
_entity_poly.pdbx_seq_one_letter_code
_entity_poly.pdbx_strand_id
1 'polypeptide(L)'
;MPICRLIPILITFLCLGIQDVSAATLYVSKLGDNSDGSSWAKAYTTIEAALGAIPDDKGGHRIVIRPDTYMEGMLSPAHKGAEGAYNELIGDFDGSLGSGTTGYVVIDSGDPEKGFKSYDWYGPIRANQEGWSPEHKDPTFSAIIWDRWKLKNLYVTGGDGGLFWDLTNQTKPFTIIVEDCISIGRAFGGGVASCLSRYDEPITFRRCHLWALDWWGDTAAAYVRVENETMPEHPDVIFEDCSMASPQCALKAGNFGFDTSMRIKLIRCNLVALNFSQPQGTPIDGAIQSVEQGKLLHVDLEDTTVMGYKVFGVRVNKETAKDITYSTTGDVQAYVQFQQEVPKGFYRLQQWPIDTFQSILPPKMPHRGVQFESTELLIKDLCEITPIVWKGRLCHMECVRPGSGGERKDYYLRVVDAETGEELTRFAEGYGLGCAYVENDVFYAFASRFEDSNWNDVTMFKSSDLKNWESKKVIEQGNEHLFNSSVCKGPDGYVMAYESNDPTWPAFTTKFAVSKDLMNWEKLPDCGFGTNRYTACPCIRYFGGYYYVLYLESRSPRRYYEAYVTRSKDLKTWEVSSANPVLTATEIDDGINASDPDLIEWDGKTYVYYTVGDQQTWMNVKRGIYDGTEEEFFKSWYKQPGIPDPGAFYKPMTDQKSSWFNDAKFGIFVHWGTYAVYGKNDKGPYVSWAMNNEKIPFEEYEKLADQFHPTKFDAEEWMKIFKEAGARYVTFTSKHHEGFCMFDSTLTDYDSVDRAPHKDFVKELIDAARKADMKISFYYSTLDWAHPDFKKDLSQYVDEYLFGQVRELCTNYGPIDGIWFDGEWDHPAEIWKATDLVSMIHELQPGALVNDRIGKGERGKTGLADFYTREQPVEILKKTETEARKPWEACLTIGESWGYRRNDTNLKSTEELIRFLIDVASRGGNLLLNVGPTPEGEIPAPLVERILGIGEWLKKNGDS
;
A
#
# COMPACT_ATOMS: atom_id res chain seq x y z
N MET A 1 7.65 -60.71 36.90
CA MET A 1 6.29 -60.20 37.22
C MET A 1 6.35 -58.68 37.28
N PRO A 2 5.31 -57.97 36.79
CA PRO A 2 5.51 -57.03 35.68
C PRO A 2 4.96 -55.60 35.91
N ILE A 3 5.42 -54.67 35.06
CA ILE A 3 4.67 -53.68 34.25
C ILE A 3 3.74 -52.64 34.92
N CYS A 4 3.78 -51.43 34.32
CA CYS A 4 2.76 -50.37 34.23
C CYS A 4 2.87 -49.14 35.14
N ARG A 5 3.49 -48.09 34.58
CA ARG A 5 3.04 -46.69 34.69
C ARG A 5 1.69 -46.54 33.96
N LEU A 6 0.72 -45.90 34.60
CA LEU A 6 -0.40 -45.16 33.99
C LEU A 6 -1.11 -44.32 35.07
N ILE A 7 -1.13 -43.00 34.85
CA ILE A 7 -2.02 -41.95 35.42
C ILE A 7 -3.49 -42.26 34.98
N PRO A 8 -4.63 -41.72 35.54
CA PRO A 8 -4.87 -40.48 36.34
C PRO A 8 -5.87 -40.62 37.53
N ILE A 9 -6.09 -39.51 38.27
CA ILE A 9 -7.40 -38.90 38.63
C ILE A 9 -7.10 -37.72 39.58
N LEU A 10 -7.19 -36.46 39.13
CA LEU A 10 -8.37 -35.58 39.12
C LEU A 10 -8.86 -35.14 40.52
N ILE A 11 -9.01 -33.81 40.66
CA ILE A 11 -9.80 -33.06 41.65
C ILE A 11 -9.07 -32.68 42.94
N THR A 12 -8.44 -31.50 42.94
CA THR A 12 -8.64 -30.50 44.01
C THR A 12 -8.37 -29.10 43.43
N PHE A 13 -9.40 -28.48 42.87
CA PHE A 13 -9.43 -27.04 42.62
C PHE A 13 -10.85 -26.57 42.93
N LEU A 14 -11.00 -25.75 43.96
CA LEU A 14 -12.09 -24.77 44.09
C LEU A 14 -11.78 -23.82 45.25
N CYS A 15 -12.00 -22.54 44.97
CA CYS A 15 -12.06 -21.39 45.88
C CYS A 15 -10.73 -20.71 46.25
N LEU A 16 -10.15 -20.01 45.27
CA LEU A 16 -9.86 -18.57 45.31
C LEU A 16 -9.87 -18.07 43.85
N GLY A 17 -10.73 -17.10 43.54
CA GLY A 17 -10.87 -16.56 42.18
C GLY A 17 -9.65 -15.74 41.79
N ILE A 18 -8.66 -16.40 41.21
CA ILE A 18 -7.61 -15.79 40.40
C ILE A 18 -7.92 -16.26 38.97
N GLN A 19 -8.35 -15.35 38.11
CA GLN A 19 -8.32 -15.61 36.67
C GLN A 19 -6.84 -15.77 36.29
N ASP A 20 -6.41 -17.00 36.03
CA ASP A 20 -5.18 -17.26 35.27
C ASP A 20 -5.40 -16.64 33.89
N VAL A 21 -4.81 -15.46 33.66
CA VAL A 21 -4.79 -14.82 32.34
C VAL A 21 -3.69 -15.54 31.55
N SER A 22 -4.08 -16.37 30.59
CA SER A 22 -3.15 -17.06 29.70
C SER A 22 -2.38 -16.07 28.84
N ALA A 23 -1.10 -16.31 28.60
CA ALA A 23 -0.29 -15.56 27.65
C ALA A 23 -0.98 -15.47 26.27
N ALA A 24 -1.32 -14.25 25.86
CA ALA A 24 -1.94 -13.96 24.56
C ALA A 24 -0.96 -14.21 23.41
N THR A 25 -1.44 -14.83 22.33
CA THR A 25 -0.78 -14.85 21.02
C THR A 25 -1.64 -14.06 20.04
N LEU A 26 -1.10 -12.97 19.52
CA LEU A 26 -1.76 -12.08 18.57
C LEU A 26 -1.11 -12.22 17.20
N TYR A 27 -1.92 -12.13 16.15
CA TYR A 27 -1.48 -12.23 14.76
C TYR A 27 -1.58 -10.87 14.06
N VAL A 28 -0.61 -10.57 13.21
CA VAL A 28 -0.57 -9.36 12.38
C VAL A 28 -0.51 -9.76 10.91
N SER A 29 -1.50 -9.30 10.14
CA SER A 29 -1.58 -9.51 8.70
C SER A 29 -2.48 -8.46 8.06
N LYS A 30 -2.04 -7.89 6.94
CA LYS A 30 -2.89 -7.04 6.09
C LYS A 30 -4.14 -7.73 5.53
N LEU A 31 -4.19 -9.07 5.62
CA LEU A 31 -5.34 -9.89 5.21
C LEU A 31 -6.32 -10.17 6.35
N GLY A 32 -5.99 -9.76 7.59
CA GLY A 32 -6.86 -9.93 8.73
C GLY A 32 -8.02 -8.94 8.73
N ASP A 33 -9.10 -9.27 9.44
CA ASP A 33 -10.28 -8.41 9.62
C ASP A 33 -10.09 -7.27 10.64
N ASN A 34 -8.89 -7.17 11.25
CA ASN A 34 -8.52 -6.18 12.25
C ASN A 34 -9.35 -6.22 13.55
N SER A 35 -9.92 -7.37 13.93
CA SER A 35 -10.79 -7.49 15.10
C SER A 35 -10.05 -7.66 16.43
N ASP A 36 -9.52 -8.85 16.70
CA ASP A 36 -9.00 -9.24 18.04
C ASP A 36 -7.62 -9.89 18.01
N GLY A 37 -7.04 -10.11 16.83
CA GLY A 37 -5.73 -10.70 16.66
C GLY A 37 -5.63 -12.18 17.03
N SER A 38 -6.72 -12.89 17.36
CA SER A 38 -6.67 -14.26 17.91
C SER A 38 -6.34 -15.36 16.88
N SER A 39 -6.37 -15.03 15.59
CA SER A 39 -6.02 -15.94 14.50
C SER A 39 -5.57 -15.13 13.27
N TRP A 40 -5.02 -15.80 12.26
CA TRP A 40 -4.67 -15.14 10.99
C TRP A 40 -5.87 -14.46 10.29
N ALA A 41 -7.08 -15.03 10.37
CA ALA A 41 -8.28 -14.41 9.82
C ALA A 41 -8.71 -13.16 10.60
N LYS A 42 -8.46 -13.19 11.92
CA LYS A 42 -8.80 -12.10 12.84
C LYS A 42 -7.63 -11.16 13.13
N ALA A 43 -6.56 -11.27 12.36
CA ALA A 43 -5.30 -10.60 12.63
C ALA A 43 -5.47 -9.08 12.61
N TYR A 44 -4.70 -8.38 13.45
CA TYR A 44 -4.54 -6.94 13.32
C TYR A 44 -3.88 -6.61 11.99
N THR A 45 -4.27 -5.49 11.37
CA THR A 45 -3.70 -5.09 10.08
C THR A 45 -2.39 -4.31 10.21
N THR A 46 -2.06 -3.86 11.42
CA THR A 46 -0.82 -3.14 11.75
C THR A 46 -0.12 -3.76 12.95
N ILE A 47 1.20 -3.57 13.00
CA ILE A 47 2.04 -4.04 14.12
C ILE A 47 1.73 -3.22 15.37
N GLU A 48 1.55 -1.89 15.24
CA GLU A 48 1.21 -1.03 16.38
C GLU A 48 -0.12 -1.41 17.03
N ALA A 49 -1.14 -1.80 16.25
CA ALA A 49 -2.42 -2.23 16.81
C ALA A 49 -2.27 -3.48 17.68
N ALA A 50 -1.48 -4.47 17.23
CA ALA A 50 -1.21 -5.67 18.03
C ALA A 50 -0.36 -5.36 19.27
N LEU A 51 0.63 -4.46 19.15
CA LEU A 51 1.44 -3.97 20.27
C LEU A 51 0.60 -3.25 21.33
N GLY A 52 -0.40 -2.47 20.89
CA GLY A 52 -1.38 -1.79 21.74
C GLY A 52 -2.41 -2.73 22.38
N ALA A 53 -2.62 -3.91 21.80
CA ALA A 53 -3.57 -4.91 22.27
C ALA A 53 -3.00 -5.93 23.28
N ILE A 54 -1.73 -5.81 23.65
CA ILE A 54 -1.16 -6.61 24.74
C ILE A 54 -1.96 -6.33 26.03
N PRO A 55 -2.46 -7.35 26.74
CA PRO A 55 -3.50 -7.15 27.75
C PRO A 55 -2.98 -6.75 29.13
N ASP A 56 -1.74 -7.10 29.48
CA ASP A 56 -1.13 -6.79 30.78
C ASP A 56 0.41 -6.81 30.72
N ASP A 57 1.05 -6.51 31.85
CA ASP A 57 2.51 -6.44 32.03
C ASP A 57 3.13 -7.69 32.66
N LYS A 58 2.42 -8.84 32.66
CA LYS A 58 2.92 -10.11 33.23
C LYS A 58 3.87 -10.86 32.32
N GLY A 59 4.04 -10.41 31.07
CA GLY A 59 4.99 -11.00 30.13
C GLY A 59 4.52 -12.32 29.51
N GLY A 60 5.31 -12.85 28.58
CA GLY A 60 5.03 -14.12 27.88
C GLY A 60 4.08 -14.00 26.70
N HIS A 61 3.59 -12.80 26.37
CA HIS A 61 2.74 -12.56 25.21
C HIS A 61 3.52 -12.66 23.90
N ARG A 62 2.85 -13.03 22.82
CA ARG A 62 3.48 -13.20 21.51
C ARG A 62 2.71 -12.43 20.45
N ILE A 63 3.41 -11.72 19.58
CA ILE A 63 2.88 -11.12 18.37
C ILE A 63 3.58 -11.80 17.19
N VAL A 64 2.80 -12.44 16.33
CA VAL A 64 3.28 -13.17 15.16
C VAL A 64 2.87 -12.43 13.89
N ILE A 65 3.85 -12.02 13.11
CA ILE A 65 3.65 -11.16 11.94
C ILE A 65 3.81 -11.99 10.67
N ARG A 66 2.82 -11.89 9.78
CA ARG A 66 2.88 -12.50 8.45
C ARG A 66 3.91 -11.77 7.56
N PRO A 67 4.76 -12.47 6.80
CA PRO A 67 5.63 -11.86 5.80
C PRO A 67 4.90 -10.90 4.85
N ASP A 68 5.32 -9.64 4.87
CA ASP A 68 4.84 -8.50 4.08
C ASP A 68 5.74 -7.29 4.40
N THR A 69 5.50 -6.15 3.76
CA THR A 69 6.11 -4.85 4.12
C THR A 69 5.11 -3.98 4.87
N TYR A 70 5.38 -3.70 6.13
CA TYR A 70 4.60 -2.84 7.00
C TYR A 70 5.25 -1.45 7.05
N MET A 71 4.57 -0.46 6.46
CA MET A 71 5.03 0.93 6.43
C MET A 71 4.72 1.60 7.78
N GLU A 72 5.47 1.24 8.81
CA GLU A 72 5.26 1.65 10.20
C GLU A 72 6.56 2.12 10.84
N GLY A 73 6.47 3.12 11.71
CA GLY A 73 7.55 3.62 12.53
C GLY A 73 7.02 4.13 13.86
N MET A 74 7.93 4.40 14.77
CA MET A 74 7.64 4.87 16.12
C MET A 74 6.76 3.90 16.91
N LEU A 75 7.02 2.60 16.76
CA LEU A 75 6.30 1.53 17.42
C LEU A 75 6.50 1.54 18.94
N SER A 76 5.42 1.28 19.68
CA SER A 76 5.42 1.20 21.14
C SER A 76 4.40 0.18 21.68
N PRO A 77 4.83 -0.82 22.46
CA PRO A 77 3.90 -1.71 23.15
C PRO A 77 3.14 -1.00 24.26
N ALA A 78 1.92 -1.47 24.52
CA ALA A 78 1.14 -1.02 25.68
C ALA A 78 1.81 -1.41 27.02
N HIS A 79 2.50 -2.55 27.04
CA HIS A 79 3.12 -3.12 28.24
C HIS A 79 4.51 -3.73 27.98
N LYS A 80 5.36 -3.62 29.00
CA LYS A 80 6.66 -4.32 29.07
C LYS A 80 6.46 -5.80 29.40
N GLY A 81 7.52 -6.60 29.24
CA GLY A 81 7.58 -7.96 29.77
C GLY A 81 7.80 -8.01 31.28
N ALA A 82 7.78 -9.22 31.83
CA ALA A 82 8.05 -9.47 33.24
C ALA A 82 9.31 -10.31 33.44
N GLU A 83 9.85 -10.28 34.67
CA GLU A 83 11.01 -11.08 35.05
C GLU A 83 10.75 -12.57 34.79
N GLY A 84 11.62 -13.20 34.00
CA GLY A 84 11.46 -14.60 33.59
C GLY A 84 10.39 -14.86 32.52
N ALA A 85 9.68 -13.84 32.02
CA ALA A 85 8.63 -13.96 31.02
C ALA A 85 8.71 -12.82 29.98
N TYR A 86 9.43 -13.07 28.89
CA TYR A 86 9.62 -12.09 27.81
C TYR A 86 8.39 -12.06 26.90
N ASN A 87 7.99 -10.87 26.49
CA ASN A 87 7.07 -10.73 25.35
C ASN A 87 7.85 -10.98 24.05
N GLU A 88 7.18 -11.46 23.00
CA GLU A 88 7.81 -11.77 21.72
C GLU A 88 7.15 -11.01 20.56
N LEU A 89 7.97 -10.47 19.66
CA LEU A 89 7.57 -9.93 18.36
C LEU A 89 8.29 -10.72 17.27
N ILE A 90 7.56 -11.53 16.51
CA ILE A 90 8.15 -12.59 15.67
C ILE A 90 7.63 -12.48 14.24
N GLY A 91 8.54 -12.43 13.26
CA GLY A 91 8.18 -12.65 11.86
C GLY A 91 8.08 -14.14 11.52
N ASP A 92 6.97 -14.55 10.90
CA ASP A 92 6.76 -15.91 10.38
C ASP A 92 7.45 -16.12 9.03
N PHE A 93 8.77 -15.89 9.01
CA PHE A 93 9.54 -15.77 7.77
C PHE A 93 9.58 -17.04 6.91
N ASP A 94 9.46 -18.22 7.53
CA ASP A 94 9.46 -19.53 6.88
C ASP A 94 8.07 -20.16 6.80
N GLY A 95 7.04 -19.43 7.25
CA GLY A 95 5.65 -19.87 7.26
C GLY A 95 5.33 -20.95 8.30
N SER A 96 6.28 -21.31 9.17
CA SER A 96 6.12 -22.39 10.17
C SER A 96 5.10 -22.06 11.26
N LEU A 97 4.78 -20.78 11.46
CA LEU A 97 3.76 -20.28 12.40
C LEU A 97 2.39 -20.10 11.73
N GLY A 98 2.23 -20.54 10.48
CA GLY A 98 0.94 -20.70 9.82
C GLY A 98 0.45 -19.48 9.06
N SER A 99 1.30 -18.47 8.80
CA SER A 99 0.94 -17.26 8.05
C SER A 99 0.58 -17.52 6.58
N GLY A 100 0.85 -18.74 6.10
CA GLY A 100 0.51 -19.19 4.78
C GLY A 100 1.46 -18.73 3.68
N THR A 101 2.48 -17.93 4.01
CA THR A 101 3.50 -17.43 3.08
C THR A 101 4.90 -17.55 3.69
N THR A 102 5.93 -17.36 2.89
CA THR A 102 7.34 -17.26 3.33
C THR A 102 7.93 -15.97 2.78
N GLY A 103 8.95 -15.42 3.44
CA GLY A 103 9.62 -14.18 3.04
C GLY A 103 9.95 -13.29 4.23
N TYR A 104 10.50 -12.11 3.97
CA TYR A 104 10.77 -11.16 5.05
C TYR A 104 9.48 -10.54 5.59
N VAL A 105 9.44 -10.36 6.91
CA VAL A 105 8.60 -9.35 7.55
C VAL A 105 9.40 -8.06 7.57
N VAL A 106 9.09 -7.15 6.65
CA VAL A 106 9.77 -5.86 6.52
C VAL A 106 8.99 -4.81 7.30
N ILE A 107 9.63 -4.18 8.30
CA ILE A 107 9.13 -2.98 8.97
C ILE A 107 9.91 -1.80 8.36
N ASP A 108 9.23 -1.04 7.52
CA ASP A 108 9.80 0.10 6.83
C ASP A 108 9.23 1.39 7.42
N SER A 109 10.05 2.13 8.15
CA SER A 109 9.62 3.39 8.76
C SER A 109 9.59 4.55 7.78
N GLY A 110 10.01 4.37 6.53
CA GLY A 110 9.97 5.39 5.49
C GLY A 110 8.55 5.86 5.16
N ASP A 111 8.45 7.04 4.54
CA ASP A 111 7.20 7.48 3.94
C ASP A 111 7.18 7.07 2.46
N PRO A 112 6.15 6.37 1.95
CA PRO A 112 6.08 6.10 0.52
C PRO A 112 5.83 7.36 -0.31
N GLU A 113 5.22 8.42 0.26
CA GLU A 113 4.94 9.68 -0.43
C GLU A 113 6.05 10.73 -0.24
N LYS A 114 6.70 10.73 0.92
CA LYS A 114 7.77 11.70 1.26
C LYS A 114 9.18 11.14 1.10
N GLY A 115 9.32 9.84 0.90
CA GLY A 115 10.59 9.13 0.81
C GLY A 115 11.24 8.84 2.15
N PHE A 116 12.55 8.57 2.11
CA PHE A 116 13.38 8.25 3.26
C PHE A 116 13.32 9.37 4.32
N LYS A 117 12.81 9.06 5.52
CA LYS A 117 12.72 10.04 6.62
C LYS A 117 14.04 10.08 7.39
N SER A 118 14.94 10.95 6.94
CA SER A 118 16.19 11.29 7.64
C SER A 118 15.93 12.34 8.72
N TYR A 119 15.15 11.98 9.75
CA TYR A 119 14.94 12.86 10.90
C TYR A 119 15.53 12.20 12.14
N ASP A 120 16.37 12.94 12.87
CA ASP A 120 17.07 12.45 14.06
C ASP A 120 16.05 11.82 15.02
N TRP A 121 16.28 10.56 15.43
CA TRP A 121 15.39 9.77 16.30
C TRP A 121 14.04 9.32 15.73
N TYR A 122 13.85 9.45 14.42
CA TYR A 122 12.76 8.81 13.72
C TYR A 122 13.16 7.41 13.24
N GLY A 123 12.43 6.38 13.65
CA GLY A 123 12.74 5.02 13.25
C GLY A 123 11.62 4.04 13.62
N PRO A 124 11.89 2.74 13.56
CA PRO A 124 10.95 1.68 13.89
C PRO A 124 10.52 1.71 15.34
N ILE A 125 11.45 2.01 16.25
CA ILE A 125 11.20 2.07 17.70
C ILE A 125 11.02 3.52 18.11
N ARG A 126 9.96 3.80 18.88
CA ARG A 126 9.72 5.16 19.38
C ARG A 126 10.79 5.58 20.39
N ALA A 127 11.42 6.73 20.14
CA ALA A 127 12.41 7.36 21.03
C ALA A 127 11.92 8.74 21.52
N ASN A 128 12.31 9.86 20.90
CA ASN A 128 11.96 11.22 21.37
C ASN A 128 11.34 12.08 20.24
N GLN A 129 10.36 12.91 20.59
CA GLN A 129 9.74 13.92 19.71
C GLN A 129 9.63 15.32 20.35
N GLU A 130 10.20 15.56 21.54
CA GLU A 130 10.16 16.87 22.22
C GLU A 130 11.50 17.60 22.10
N GLY A 131 11.47 18.88 21.73
CA GLY A 131 12.56 19.83 21.99
C GLY A 131 13.72 19.81 20.98
N TRP A 132 13.72 18.92 20.00
CA TRP A 132 14.78 18.81 18.99
C TRP A 132 14.60 19.73 17.78
N SER A 133 13.36 20.12 17.47
CA SER A 133 13.06 21.12 16.45
C SER A 133 11.80 21.92 16.79
N PRO A 134 11.57 23.07 16.15
CA PRO A 134 10.35 23.85 16.33
C PRO A 134 9.06 23.07 15.98
N GLU A 135 9.16 22.04 15.15
CA GLU A 135 8.06 21.18 14.69
C GLU A 135 7.82 19.98 15.62
N HIS A 136 8.77 19.65 16.49
CA HIS A 136 8.76 18.49 17.39
C HIS A 136 8.43 18.93 18.83
N LYS A 137 7.13 18.94 19.12
CA LYS A 137 6.55 19.43 20.38
C LYS A 137 5.86 18.35 21.22
N ASP A 138 5.86 17.10 20.74
CA ASP A 138 5.22 16.01 21.45
C ASP A 138 6.03 15.63 22.70
N PRO A 139 5.42 15.15 23.79
CA PRO A 139 6.14 14.80 25.01
C PRO A 139 7.27 13.80 24.78
N THR A 140 8.36 13.97 25.53
CA THR A 140 9.51 13.04 25.50
C THR A 140 9.07 11.62 25.84
N PHE A 141 9.22 10.70 24.88
CA PHE A 141 8.96 9.28 25.06
C PHE A 141 10.25 8.53 25.44
N SER A 142 10.13 7.43 26.19
CA SER A 142 11.26 6.59 26.57
C SER A 142 11.00 5.18 26.10
N ALA A 143 11.96 4.57 25.40
CA ALA A 143 11.84 3.21 24.91
C ALA A 143 11.86 2.14 26.03
N ILE A 144 11.87 2.54 27.31
CA ILE A 144 11.80 1.64 28.49
C ILE A 144 10.60 0.70 28.47
N ILE A 145 9.52 1.03 27.76
CA ILE A 145 8.35 0.14 27.64
C ILE A 145 8.67 -1.16 26.88
N TRP A 146 9.75 -1.20 26.11
CA TRP A 146 10.26 -2.40 25.45
C TRP A 146 11.08 -3.32 26.37
N ASP A 147 11.17 -3.00 27.66
CA ASP A 147 11.91 -3.83 28.62
C ASP A 147 11.36 -5.28 28.63
N ARG A 148 12.28 -6.25 28.58
CA ARG A 148 12.00 -7.69 28.50
C ARG A 148 11.12 -8.10 27.31
N TRP A 149 11.44 -7.55 26.15
CA TRP A 149 10.95 -8.02 24.85
C TRP A 149 11.99 -8.85 24.10
N LYS A 150 11.49 -9.74 23.26
CA LYS A 150 12.27 -10.56 22.33
C LYS A 150 11.79 -10.33 20.90
N LEU A 151 12.67 -9.85 20.03
CA LEU A 151 12.37 -9.62 18.62
C LEU A 151 13.05 -10.69 17.79
N LYS A 152 12.32 -11.29 16.83
CA LYS A 152 12.84 -12.38 16.01
C LYS A 152 12.40 -12.33 14.55
N ASN A 153 13.31 -12.64 13.63
CA ASN A 153 13.05 -12.78 12.19
C ASN A 153 12.45 -11.52 11.54
N LEU A 154 12.89 -10.34 11.96
CA LEU A 154 12.40 -9.05 11.44
C LEU A 154 13.44 -8.44 10.50
N TYR A 155 12.97 -7.83 9.42
CA TYR A 155 13.77 -6.95 8.56
C TYR A 155 13.32 -5.52 8.84
N VAL A 156 14.21 -4.64 9.26
CA VAL A 156 13.86 -3.30 9.72
C VAL A 156 14.65 -2.24 8.94
N THR A 157 13.99 -1.22 8.42
CA THR A 157 14.60 -0.21 7.53
C THR A 157 13.82 1.12 7.49
N GLY A 158 14.28 2.08 6.68
CA GLY A 158 13.52 3.28 6.30
C GLY A 158 13.59 4.45 7.27
N GLY A 159 14.29 4.28 8.40
CA GLY A 159 14.46 5.29 9.44
C GLY A 159 15.90 5.67 9.71
N ASP A 160 16.04 6.59 10.66
CA ASP A 160 17.31 7.08 11.18
C ASP A 160 18.03 6.02 12.02
N GLY A 161 17.32 5.43 12.97
CA GLY A 161 17.72 4.21 13.66
C GLY A 161 17.01 2.99 13.08
N GLY A 162 17.67 1.83 13.10
CA GLY A 162 17.03 0.52 12.94
C GLY A 162 16.40 0.04 14.26
N LEU A 163 16.69 -1.20 14.66
CA LEU A 163 16.39 -1.79 15.95
C LEU A 163 17.26 -1.17 17.06
N PHE A 164 16.88 0.05 17.44
CA PHE A 164 17.60 0.89 18.37
C PHE A 164 16.67 1.42 19.47
N TRP A 165 17.04 1.22 20.73
CA TRP A 165 16.25 1.66 21.89
C TRP A 165 16.98 2.75 22.65
N ASP A 166 16.46 3.97 22.57
CA ASP A 166 16.89 5.08 23.43
C ASP A 166 15.85 5.33 24.52
N LEU A 167 16.32 5.23 25.76
CA LEU A 167 15.48 5.49 26.93
C LEU A 167 15.39 6.98 27.27
N THR A 168 16.08 7.84 26.51
CA THR A 168 15.98 9.31 26.42
C THR A 168 16.05 10.04 27.77
N ASN A 169 14.94 10.09 28.52
CA ASN A 169 14.76 10.79 29.79
C ASN A 169 14.72 9.86 31.03
N GLN A 170 14.87 8.55 30.86
CA GLN A 170 14.81 7.58 31.95
C GLN A 170 15.98 6.59 31.94
N THR A 171 16.96 6.80 32.82
CA THR A 171 18.01 5.81 33.06
C THR A 171 17.52 4.75 34.04
N LYS A 172 17.14 3.58 33.53
CA LYS A 172 16.63 2.43 34.30
C LYS A 172 17.22 1.11 33.80
N PRO A 173 17.19 0.04 34.63
CA PRO A 173 17.51 -1.31 34.17
C PRO A 173 16.65 -1.69 32.96
N PHE A 174 17.29 -2.21 31.92
CA PHE A 174 16.66 -2.55 30.65
C PHE A 174 17.27 -3.81 30.05
N THR A 175 16.43 -4.65 29.46
CA THR A 175 16.85 -5.83 28.70
C THR A 175 16.02 -5.96 27.43
N ILE A 176 16.68 -6.24 26.32
CA ILE A 176 16.05 -6.64 25.05
C ILE A 176 16.84 -7.80 24.46
N ILE A 177 16.15 -8.75 23.83
CA ILE A 177 16.75 -9.84 23.06
C ILE A 177 16.35 -9.69 21.60
N VAL A 178 17.32 -9.63 20.71
CA VAL A 178 17.10 -9.53 19.26
C VAL A 178 17.78 -10.72 18.60
N GLU A 179 17.02 -11.53 17.86
CA GLU A 179 17.53 -12.74 17.21
C GLU A 179 17.16 -12.78 15.73
N ASP A 180 18.09 -13.20 14.85
CA ASP A 180 17.77 -13.49 13.45
C ASP A 180 17.18 -12.29 12.67
N CYS A 181 17.53 -11.06 13.10
CA CYS A 181 17.00 -9.83 12.50
C CYS A 181 18.00 -9.17 11.54
N ILE A 182 17.47 -8.49 10.54
CA ILE A 182 18.18 -7.55 9.68
C ILE A 182 17.71 -6.15 10.07
N SER A 183 18.65 -5.23 10.27
CA SER A 183 18.34 -3.92 10.78
C SER A 183 19.23 -2.85 10.16
N ILE A 184 18.58 -1.91 9.49
CA ILE A 184 19.22 -0.86 8.70
C ILE A 184 18.72 0.48 9.22
N GLY A 185 19.64 1.32 9.68
CA GLY A 185 19.38 2.72 9.95
C GLY A 185 20.28 3.61 9.11
N ARG A 186 19.89 4.88 8.93
CA ARG A 186 20.86 5.87 8.44
C ARG A 186 21.99 6.05 9.45
N ALA A 187 21.66 6.40 10.68
CA ALA A 187 22.61 6.67 11.74
C ALA A 187 23.05 5.41 12.50
N PHE A 188 22.09 4.58 12.92
CA PHE A 188 22.37 3.41 13.76
C PHE A 188 21.70 2.15 13.22
N GLY A 189 22.50 1.11 12.96
CA GLY A 189 21.97 -0.19 12.55
C GLY A 189 21.22 -0.89 13.68
N GLY A 190 21.67 -0.74 14.93
CA GLY A 190 20.92 -1.17 16.11
C GLY A 190 21.69 -0.96 17.41
N GLY A 191 21.07 -1.30 18.54
CA GLY A 191 21.69 -1.20 19.86
C GLY A 191 20.82 -0.48 20.89
N VAL A 192 21.46 0.11 21.91
CA VAL A 192 20.77 0.70 23.07
C VAL A 192 21.46 1.96 23.58
N ALA A 193 20.68 2.88 24.14
CA ALA A 193 21.18 4.10 24.77
C ALA A 193 20.41 4.47 26.04
N SER A 194 21.06 5.25 26.91
CA SER A 194 20.44 5.86 28.09
C SER A 194 19.90 4.85 29.13
N CYS A 195 20.49 3.65 29.22
CA CYS A 195 19.99 2.55 30.06
C CYS A 195 20.99 2.10 31.14
N LEU A 196 20.50 1.27 32.08
CA LEU A 196 21.34 0.43 32.94
C LEU A 196 21.21 -1.03 32.51
N SER A 197 22.28 -1.80 32.60
CA SER A 197 22.26 -3.23 32.25
C SER A 197 21.85 -4.11 33.43
N ARG A 198 21.38 -5.33 33.14
CA ARG A 198 21.15 -6.40 34.11
C ARG A 198 22.14 -7.52 33.86
N TYR A 199 22.76 -8.03 34.92
CA TYR A 199 23.78 -9.08 34.81
C TYR A 199 23.19 -10.43 34.39
N ASP A 200 22.08 -10.81 35.02
CA ASP A 200 21.34 -12.05 34.80
C ASP A 200 20.47 -12.03 33.53
N GLU A 201 20.15 -10.83 33.05
CA GLU A 201 19.34 -10.58 31.85
C GLU A 201 20.09 -9.63 30.90
N PRO A 202 21.22 -10.04 30.29
CA PRO A 202 22.03 -9.16 29.47
C PRO A 202 21.29 -8.78 28.17
N ILE A 203 21.50 -7.53 27.74
CA ILE A 203 21.00 -7.05 26.44
C ILE A 203 21.72 -7.85 25.35
N THR A 204 20.95 -8.51 24.47
CA THR A 204 21.52 -9.51 23.56
C THR A 204 21.06 -9.29 22.13
N PHE A 205 22.01 -9.28 21.20
CA PHE A 205 21.78 -9.37 19.76
C PHE A 205 22.45 -10.64 19.25
N ARG A 206 21.70 -11.49 18.55
CA ARG A 206 22.16 -12.80 18.10
C ARG A 206 21.79 -13.05 16.65
N ARG A 207 22.76 -13.45 15.82
CA ARG A 207 22.56 -13.70 14.37
C ARG A 207 21.93 -12.51 13.65
N CYS A 208 22.31 -11.29 14.05
CA CYS A 208 21.77 -10.05 13.49
C CYS A 208 22.69 -9.45 12.42
N HIS A 209 22.09 -8.83 11.41
CA HIS A 209 22.78 -7.98 10.44
C HIS A 209 22.45 -6.52 10.77
N LEU A 210 23.43 -5.76 11.25
CA LEU A 210 23.25 -4.38 11.69
C LEU A 210 24.01 -3.45 10.75
N TRP A 211 23.31 -2.59 10.03
CA TRP A 211 23.91 -1.68 9.06
C TRP A 211 23.57 -0.23 9.35
N ALA A 212 24.59 0.62 9.31
CA ALA A 212 24.41 2.07 9.25
C ALA A 212 24.85 2.59 7.89
N LEU A 213 24.01 3.40 7.25
CA LEU A 213 24.26 3.88 5.88
C LEU A 213 25.05 5.19 5.83
N ASP A 214 25.13 5.92 6.95
CA ASP A 214 25.74 7.24 7.00
C ASP A 214 27.20 7.20 7.47
N TRP A 215 27.94 8.19 7.02
CA TRP A 215 29.36 8.43 7.27
C TRP A 215 29.62 9.68 8.12
N TRP A 216 28.60 10.51 8.34
CA TRP A 216 28.73 11.77 9.09
C TRP A 216 28.66 11.56 10.60
N GLY A 217 29.60 12.14 11.35
CA GLY A 217 29.45 12.30 12.80
C GLY A 217 29.53 11.00 13.62
N ASP A 218 28.49 10.80 14.44
CA ASP A 218 28.33 9.87 15.57
C ASP A 218 27.62 8.55 15.19
N THR A 219 27.55 8.19 13.91
CA THR A 219 26.87 6.98 13.39
C THR A 219 27.65 5.67 13.56
N ALA A 220 26.96 4.54 13.63
CA ALA A 220 27.60 3.22 13.80
C ALA A 220 26.67 2.06 13.42
N ALA A 221 27.21 0.93 12.99
CA ALA A 221 26.39 -0.27 12.78
C ALA A 221 25.74 -0.74 14.09
N ALA A 222 26.51 -0.82 15.17
CA ALA A 222 26.01 -1.03 16.52
C ALA A 222 26.37 0.15 17.43
N TYR A 223 25.41 0.65 18.21
CA TYR A 223 25.62 1.70 19.20
C TYR A 223 25.24 1.23 20.61
N VAL A 224 26.12 1.47 21.58
CA VAL A 224 25.90 1.11 22.98
C VAL A 224 26.23 2.28 23.90
N ARG A 225 25.26 2.71 24.69
CA ARG A 225 25.48 3.62 25.83
C ARG A 225 24.73 3.12 27.06
N VAL A 226 25.51 2.69 28.05
CA VAL A 226 25.02 2.22 29.36
C VAL A 226 25.62 3.14 30.41
N GLU A 227 24.78 3.61 31.33
CA GLU A 227 25.12 4.69 32.24
C GLU A 227 25.81 4.19 33.51
N ASN A 228 26.79 3.27 33.38
CA ASN A 228 27.55 2.80 34.55
C ASN A 228 28.57 3.86 35.00
N GLU A 229 28.64 4.11 36.30
CA GLU A 229 29.62 5.03 36.90
C GLU A 229 31.06 4.49 36.80
N THR A 230 31.23 3.17 36.76
CA THR A 230 32.53 2.49 36.72
C THR A 230 32.46 1.26 35.82
N MET A 231 33.62 0.79 35.35
CA MET A 231 33.70 -0.37 34.47
C MET A 231 33.06 -1.62 35.10
N PRO A 232 32.00 -2.20 34.51
CA PRO A 232 31.32 -3.32 35.12
C PRO A 232 32.14 -4.61 35.03
N GLU A 233 31.94 -5.50 36.01
CA GLU A 233 32.61 -6.81 36.07
C GLU A 233 32.11 -7.79 35.00
N HIS A 234 30.95 -7.50 34.40
CA HIS A 234 30.28 -8.34 33.42
C HIS A 234 29.88 -7.53 32.18
N PRO A 235 29.70 -8.17 31.01
CA PRO A 235 29.24 -7.48 29.82
C PRO A 235 27.83 -6.91 29.99
N ASP A 236 27.66 -5.65 29.62
CA ASP A 236 26.36 -4.97 29.55
C ASP A 236 25.53 -5.44 28.35
N VAL A 237 26.22 -5.62 27.21
CA VAL A 237 25.64 -6.00 25.92
C VAL A 237 26.44 -7.13 25.30
N ILE A 238 25.74 -8.13 24.78
CA ILE A 238 26.31 -9.28 24.10
C ILE A 238 25.85 -9.27 22.64
N PHE A 239 26.81 -9.30 21.72
CA PHE A 239 26.58 -9.58 20.31
C PHE A 239 27.15 -10.96 19.98
N GLU A 240 26.33 -11.83 19.40
CA GLU A 240 26.68 -13.20 19.07
C GLU A 240 26.32 -13.50 17.61
N ASP A 241 27.26 -14.00 16.80
CA ASP A 241 27.06 -14.30 15.38
C ASP A 241 26.53 -13.10 14.56
N CYS A 242 26.91 -11.87 14.93
CA CYS A 242 26.43 -10.65 14.28
C CYS A 242 27.37 -10.16 13.16
N SER A 243 26.78 -9.65 12.09
CA SER A 243 27.48 -8.88 11.05
C SER A 243 27.16 -7.40 11.21
N MET A 244 28.19 -6.57 11.40
CA MET A 244 28.06 -5.13 11.65
C MET A 244 28.79 -4.36 10.56
N ALA A 245 28.08 -3.57 9.75
CA ALA A 245 28.69 -2.84 8.65
C ALA A 245 28.30 -1.36 8.63
N SER A 246 29.30 -0.47 8.60
CA SER A 246 29.08 0.98 8.55
C SER A 246 30.23 1.69 7.86
N PRO A 247 29.98 2.82 7.16
CA PRO A 247 31.04 3.70 6.69
C PRO A 247 31.93 4.27 7.82
N GLN A 248 31.39 4.54 9.01
CA GLN A 248 32.11 5.26 10.07
C GLN A 248 32.79 4.30 11.08
N CYS A 249 32.03 3.44 11.76
CA CYS A 249 32.58 2.38 12.61
C CYS A 249 31.56 1.26 12.80
N ALA A 250 32.05 0.05 13.03
CA ALA A 250 31.18 -1.11 13.22
C ALA A 250 30.54 -1.09 14.62
N LEU A 251 31.29 -0.72 15.65
CA LEU A 251 30.80 -0.64 17.03
C LEU A 251 31.18 0.68 17.67
N LYS A 252 30.19 1.40 18.18
CA LYS A 252 30.37 2.64 18.94
C LYS A 252 29.86 2.49 20.36
N ALA A 253 30.64 3.03 21.28
CA ALA A 253 30.36 3.00 22.70
C ALA A 253 30.42 4.42 23.29
N GLY A 254 29.33 4.88 23.91
CA GLY A 254 29.25 6.14 24.63
C GLY A 254 28.74 7.31 23.79
N ASN A 255 28.73 8.52 24.38
CA ASN A 255 28.37 9.75 23.66
C ASN A 255 29.21 10.95 24.12
N PHE A 256 29.18 12.04 23.35
CA PHE A 256 29.89 13.28 23.65
C PHE A 256 29.43 13.90 24.97
N GLY A 257 30.38 14.18 25.87
CA GLY A 257 30.13 14.78 27.18
C GLY A 257 29.62 13.82 28.26
N PHE A 258 29.67 12.51 28.01
CA PHE A 258 29.28 11.49 28.97
C PHE A 258 30.49 10.65 29.42
N ASP A 259 30.71 10.59 30.73
CA ASP A 259 31.78 9.82 31.38
C ASP A 259 31.26 8.49 31.94
N THR A 260 30.59 7.69 31.10
CA THR A 260 30.00 6.41 31.52
C THR A 260 30.75 5.22 30.95
N SER A 261 30.85 4.15 31.74
CA SER A 261 31.67 2.98 31.41
C SER A 261 30.83 1.86 30.84
N MET A 262 31.33 1.18 29.81
CA MET A 262 30.64 0.04 29.20
C MET A 262 31.59 -1.13 28.96
N ARG A 263 31.07 -2.33 29.19
CA ARG A 263 31.70 -3.59 28.83
C ARG A 263 30.85 -4.33 27.81
N ILE A 264 31.41 -4.62 26.64
CA ILE A 264 30.68 -5.25 25.53
C ILE A 264 31.33 -6.59 25.19
N LYS A 265 30.53 -7.64 24.98
CA LYS A 265 31.04 -8.95 24.54
C LYS A 265 30.65 -9.22 23.08
N LEU A 266 31.62 -9.62 22.28
CA LEU A 266 31.48 -10.02 20.88
C LEU A 266 31.86 -11.49 20.73
N ILE A 267 30.96 -12.31 20.19
CA ILE A 267 31.17 -13.75 19.99
C ILE A 267 30.89 -14.08 18.52
N ARG A 268 31.90 -14.56 17.79
CA ARG A 268 31.76 -14.95 16.37
C ARG A 268 31.20 -13.82 15.48
N CYS A 269 31.55 -12.58 15.78
CA CYS A 269 31.05 -11.42 15.04
C CYS A 269 31.97 -11.03 13.88
N ASN A 270 31.39 -10.37 12.87
CA ASN A 270 32.10 -9.73 11.76
C ASN A 270 31.87 -8.22 11.82
N LEU A 271 32.91 -7.47 12.14
CA LEU A 271 32.85 -6.02 12.27
C LEU A 271 33.53 -5.37 11.06
N VAL A 272 32.77 -4.61 10.27
CA VAL A 272 33.23 -4.01 9.01
C VAL A 272 33.01 -2.51 9.02
N ALA A 273 34.11 -1.76 9.14
CA ALA A 273 34.12 -0.33 8.88
C ALA A 273 34.57 -0.06 7.43
N LEU A 274 33.65 0.38 6.58
CA LEU A 274 33.82 0.43 5.12
C LEU A 274 34.76 1.54 4.64
N ASN A 275 35.02 2.57 5.45
CA ASN A 275 35.92 3.65 5.08
C ASN A 275 37.38 3.32 5.47
N PHE A 276 38.10 2.71 4.53
CA PHE A 276 39.51 2.30 4.66
C PHE A 276 40.55 3.39 4.37
N SER A 277 40.15 4.65 4.18
CA SER A 277 40.91 5.70 3.47
C SER A 277 42.45 5.59 3.55
N GLN A 278 43.08 5.68 2.37
CA GLN A 278 44.52 5.71 2.08
C GLN A 278 45.24 6.85 2.84
N PRO A 279 46.59 6.85 2.96
CA PRO A 279 47.34 7.60 3.99
C PRO A 279 47.23 9.14 3.94
N GLN A 280 46.46 9.71 3.01
CA GLN A 280 46.02 11.10 3.02
C GLN A 280 44.48 11.14 2.93
N GLY A 281 43.85 11.61 4.01
CA GLY A 281 42.40 11.64 4.21
C GLY A 281 42.08 11.78 5.70
N THR A 282 40.78 11.81 6.06
CA THR A 282 40.33 11.74 7.45
C THR A 282 39.86 10.30 7.72
N PRO A 283 40.75 9.36 8.08
CA PRO A 283 40.35 7.98 8.35
C PRO A 283 39.41 7.90 9.54
N ILE A 284 38.69 6.79 9.62
CA ILE A 284 37.88 6.46 10.79
C ILE A 284 38.77 6.43 12.03
N ASP A 285 38.21 6.82 13.18
CA ASP A 285 38.96 6.83 14.43
C ASP A 285 39.23 5.42 14.95
N GLY A 286 38.45 4.40 14.52
CA GLY A 286 38.60 2.97 14.83
C GLY A 286 37.36 2.19 14.38
N ALA A 287 37.51 0.90 14.05
CA ALA A 287 36.37 0.02 13.75
C ALA A 287 35.51 -0.24 14.99
N ILE A 288 36.15 -0.26 16.16
CA ILE A 288 35.55 -0.23 17.50
C ILE A 288 35.95 1.10 18.14
N GLN A 289 34.96 1.89 18.55
CA GLN A 289 35.16 3.27 18.98
C GLN A 289 34.55 3.53 20.37
N SER A 290 35.34 4.12 21.27
CA SER A 290 34.83 4.88 22.41
C SER A 290 34.63 6.35 22.00
N VAL A 291 33.54 6.99 22.42
CA VAL A 291 33.29 8.38 22.01
C VAL A 291 34.15 9.36 22.83
N GLU A 292 33.99 9.41 24.15
CA GLU A 292 34.60 10.44 24.98
C GLU A 292 36.08 10.16 25.29
N GLN A 293 36.39 8.99 25.87
CA GLN A 293 37.75 8.63 26.30
C GLN A 293 37.94 7.11 26.39
N GLY A 294 39.18 6.62 26.24
CA GLY A 294 39.45 5.19 26.08
C GLY A 294 39.12 4.32 27.30
N LYS A 295 39.42 4.80 28.52
CA LYS A 295 39.21 4.04 29.78
C LYS A 295 37.74 3.64 30.06
N LEU A 296 36.80 4.26 29.36
CA LEU A 296 35.36 4.01 29.50
C LEU A 296 34.90 2.76 28.74
N LEU A 297 35.74 2.14 27.92
CA LEU A 297 35.37 0.99 27.11
C LEU A 297 36.22 -0.24 27.43
N HIS A 298 35.53 -1.35 27.72
CA HIS A 298 36.09 -2.70 27.69
C HIS A 298 35.37 -3.55 26.64
N VAL A 299 36.12 -4.33 25.85
CA VAL A 299 35.53 -5.27 24.88
C VAL A 299 36.10 -6.67 25.04
N ASP A 300 35.23 -7.66 25.27
CA ASP A 300 35.58 -9.07 25.25
C ASP A 300 35.35 -9.62 23.82
N LEU A 301 36.40 -10.08 23.14
CA LEU A 301 36.31 -10.63 21.78
C LEU A 301 36.54 -12.13 21.78
N GLU A 302 35.59 -12.88 21.22
CA GLU A 302 35.64 -14.34 21.07
C GLU A 302 35.40 -14.68 19.59
N ASP A 303 36.36 -15.36 18.95
CA ASP A 303 36.27 -15.81 17.53
C ASP A 303 35.79 -14.72 16.54
N THR A 304 36.22 -13.47 16.76
CA THR A 304 35.67 -12.28 16.08
C THR A 304 36.65 -11.70 15.07
N THR A 305 36.13 -11.33 13.90
CA THR A 305 36.91 -10.68 12.83
C THR A 305 36.58 -9.19 12.76
N VAL A 306 37.62 -8.35 12.79
CA VAL A 306 37.50 -6.89 12.69
C VAL A 306 38.17 -6.37 11.43
N MET A 307 37.46 -5.52 10.69
CA MET A 307 37.89 -4.95 9.43
C MET A 307 37.73 -3.42 9.47
N GLY A 308 38.77 -2.67 9.11
CA GLY A 308 38.72 -1.20 9.04
C GLY A 308 40.07 -0.54 8.83
N TYR A 309 40.17 0.77 9.05
CA TYR A 309 41.49 1.45 9.04
C TYR A 309 42.39 0.93 10.17
N LYS A 310 41.87 0.87 11.40
CA LYS A 310 42.50 0.28 12.60
C LYS A 310 41.43 -0.27 13.55
N VAL A 311 41.82 -1.12 14.50
CA VAL A 311 40.88 -1.82 15.40
C VAL A 311 40.20 -0.86 16.37
N PHE A 312 40.95 -0.18 17.22
CA PHE A 312 40.41 0.66 18.31
C PHE A 312 40.59 2.17 18.07
N GLY A 313 39.66 2.95 18.61
CA GLY A 313 39.58 4.39 18.41
C GLY A 313 38.89 5.17 19.52
N VAL A 314 39.26 6.45 19.66
CA VAL A 314 38.53 7.44 20.49
C VAL A 314 38.18 8.66 19.64
N ARG A 315 36.95 9.19 19.79
CA ARG A 315 36.48 10.35 19.00
C ARG A 315 36.97 11.69 19.55
N VAL A 316 36.76 11.93 20.85
CA VAL A 316 37.01 13.22 21.51
C VAL A 316 38.46 13.30 22.00
N ASN A 317 38.80 12.58 23.06
CA ASN A 317 40.14 12.60 23.67
C ASN A 317 41.07 11.55 23.02
N LYS A 318 41.41 11.75 21.74
CA LYS A 318 42.03 10.72 20.86
C LYS A 318 43.30 10.08 21.42
N GLU A 319 44.07 10.82 22.21
CA GLU A 319 45.30 10.36 22.88
C GLU A 319 45.06 9.26 23.92
N THR A 320 43.83 9.12 24.41
CA THR A 320 43.42 8.08 25.35
C THR A 320 43.04 6.76 24.68
N ALA A 321 43.15 6.63 23.34
CA ALA A 321 42.78 5.40 22.63
C ALA A 321 43.50 4.14 23.12
N LYS A 322 44.73 4.30 23.63
CA LYS A 322 45.52 3.23 24.27
C LYS A 322 44.93 2.71 25.60
N ASP A 323 44.03 3.48 26.20
CA ASP A 323 43.41 3.16 27.48
C ASP A 323 42.14 2.31 27.32
N ILE A 324 41.71 2.05 26.07
CA ILE A 324 40.66 1.05 25.78
C ILE A 324 41.20 -0.32 26.20
N THR A 325 40.43 -1.00 27.05
CA THR A 325 40.78 -2.33 27.53
C THR A 325 40.02 -3.40 26.74
N TYR A 326 40.59 -4.59 26.61
CA TYR A 326 39.96 -5.69 25.89
C TYR A 326 40.49 -7.04 26.35
N SER A 327 39.73 -8.10 26.06
CA SER A 327 40.17 -9.49 26.21
C SER A 327 39.96 -10.23 24.87
N THR A 328 40.76 -11.27 24.62
CA THR A 328 40.62 -12.11 23.43
C THR A 328 40.55 -13.58 23.80
N THR A 329 39.64 -14.32 23.18
CA THR A 329 39.48 -15.77 23.30
C THR A 329 39.28 -16.36 21.90
N GLY A 330 39.94 -17.49 21.61
CA GLY A 330 39.80 -18.14 20.30
C GLY A 330 40.48 -17.38 19.15
N ASP A 331 39.90 -17.48 17.96
CA ASP A 331 40.45 -16.93 16.71
C ASP A 331 39.97 -15.48 16.48
N VAL A 332 40.63 -14.54 17.14
CA VAL A 332 40.35 -13.11 16.96
C VAL A 332 41.24 -12.53 15.87
N GLN A 333 40.65 -11.96 14.83
CA GLN A 333 41.35 -11.57 13.61
C GLN A 333 41.15 -10.09 13.25
N ALA A 334 42.13 -9.50 12.58
CA ALA A 334 42.05 -8.11 12.11
C ALA A 334 42.59 -7.94 10.68
N TYR A 335 41.76 -7.42 9.78
CA TYR A 335 42.19 -6.88 8.49
C TYR A 335 42.16 -5.34 8.56
N VAL A 336 43.32 -4.76 8.82
CA VAL A 336 43.50 -3.31 8.99
C VAL A 336 44.60 -2.77 8.09
N GLN A 337 44.60 -1.46 7.87
CA GLN A 337 45.59 -0.79 7.03
C GLN A 337 47.02 -1.18 7.44
N PHE A 338 47.90 -1.42 6.46
CA PHE A 338 49.17 -2.13 6.67
C PHE A 338 50.17 -1.45 7.63
N GLN A 339 50.08 -0.13 7.82
CA GLN A 339 50.91 0.67 8.74
C GLN A 339 50.33 0.72 10.16
N GLN A 340 49.06 0.34 10.35
CA GLN A 340 48.44 0.30 11.67
C GLN A 340 48.91 -0.92 12.44
N GLU A 341 49.04 -0.77 13.75
CA GLU A 341 49.33 -1.90 14.64
C GLU A 341 48.07 -2.74 14.85
N VAL A 342 48.26 -4.04 15.04
CA VAL A 342 47.21 -4.98 15.41
C VAL A 342 47.35 -5.24 16.91
N PRO A 343 46.28 -5.08 17.72
CA PRO A 343 46.36 -5.26 19.17
C PRO A 343 46.82 -6.67 19.57
N LYS A 344 47.42 -6.79 20.76
CA LYS A 344 47.92 -8.08 21.28
C LYS A 344 46.78 -9.10 21.34
N GLY A 345 47.01 -10.30 20.80
CA GLY A 345 46.00 -11.36 20.80
C GLY A 345 45.11 -11.40 19.56
N PHE A 346 45.28 -10.47 18.63
CA PHE A 346 44.67 -10.50 17.30
C PHE A 346 45.64 -11.09 16.26
N TYR A 347 45.13 -11.92 15.34
CA TYR A 347 45.85 -12.35 14.15
C TYR A 347 45.64 -11.35 13.01
N ARG A 348 46.73 -10.90 12.37
CA ARG A 348 46.64 -9.99 11.22
C ARG A 348 46.33 -10.76 9.95
N LEU A 349 45.19 -10.46 9.35
CA LEU A 349 44.84 -10.93 8.01
C LEU A 349 45.64 -10.15 6.97
N GLN A 350 46.38 -10.88 6.13
CA GLN A 350 47.23 -10.29 5.08
C GLN A 350 46.53 -10.20 3.72
N GLN A 351 45.49 -11.01 3.51
CA GLN A 351 44.72 -11.08 2.29
C GLN A 351 43.30 -10.58 2.54
N TRP A 352 42.62 -10.24 1.45
CA TRP A 352 41.25 -9.77 1.47
C TRP A 352 40.31 -10.86 2.04
N PRO A 353 39.58 -10.61 3.15
CA PRO A 353 38.75 -11.63 3.79
C PRO A 353 37.40 -11.75 3.09
N ILE A 354 37.32 -12.59 2.06
CA ILE A 354 36.12 -12.74 1.22
C ILE A 354 34.89 -13.14 2.05
N ASP A 355 35.05 -14.06 3.01
CA ASP A 355 33.93 -14.55 3.84
C ASP A 355 33.32 -13.43 4.71
N THR A 356 34.16 -12.53 5.25
CA THR A 356 33.71 -11.34 5.99
C THR A 356 32.95 -10.35 5.10
N PHE A 357 33.29 -10.25 3.81
CA PHE A 357 32.50 -9.44 2.87
C PHE A 357 31.18 -10.09 2.52
N GLN A 358 31.16 -11.40 2.34
CA GLN A 358 29.93 -12.14 2.09
C GLN A 358 28.97 -12.04 3.26
N SER A 359 29.47 -11.97 4.50
CA SER A 359 28.65 -11.81 5.70
C SER A 359 27.96 -10.44 5.80
N ILE A 360 28.33 -9.46 4.95
CA ILE A 360 27.60 -8.18 4.85
C ILE A 360 26.27 -8.38 4.14
N LEU A 361 26.15 -9.35 3.23
CA LEU A 361 24.90 -9.60 2.52
C LEU A 361 23.86 -10.19 3.48
N PRO A 362 22.57 -9.84 3.32
CA PRO A 362 21.53 -10.48 4.11
C PRO A 362 21.43 -11.96 3.74
N PRO A 363 20.96 -12.82 4.66
CA PRO A 363 20.75 -14.24 4.38
C PRO A 363 19.82 -14.46 3.18
N LYS A 364 19.98 -15.59 2.48
CA LYS A 364 19.08 -15.97 1.39
C LYS A 364 17.70 -16.31 1.96
N MET A 365 16.64 -15.88 1.28
CA MET A 365 15.27 -16.22 1.67
C MET A 365 14.96 -17.70 1.41
N PRO A 366 14.17 -18.37 2.27
CA PRO A 366 13.58 -19.66 1.95
C PRO A 366 12.59 -19.49 0.80
N HIS A 367 12.93 -20.04 -0.37
CA HIS A 367 12.03 -20.08 -1.52
C HIS A 367 10.99 -21.20 -1.35
N ARG A 368 9.71 -20.84 -1.46
CA ARG A 368 8.61 -21.79 -1.64
C ARG A 368 7.93 -21.57 -3.00
N GLY A 369 8.73 -21.64 -4.07
CA GLY A 369 8.20 -21.86 -5.41
C GLY A 369 7.86 -23.33 -5.62
N VAL A 370 7.07 -23.63 -6.65
CA VAL A 370 6.90 -25.00 -7.14
C VAL A 370 8.28 -25.59 -7.46
N GLN A 371 8.63 -26.72 -6.84
CA GLN A 371 9.84 -27.44 -7.23
C GLN A 371 9.56 -28.21 -8.51
N PHE A 372 10.30 -27.89 -9.57
CA PHE A 372 10.36 -28.76 -10.74
C PHE A 372 11.04 -30.08 -10.34
N GLU A 373 10.52 -31.21 -10.84
CA GLU A 373 11.17 -32.52 -10.63
C GLU A 373 12.58 -32.52 -11.25
N SER A 374 12.73 -31.82 -12.37
CA SER A 374 13.98 -31.64 -13.08
C SER A 374 13.93 -30.38 -13.93
N THR A 375 15.09 -29.77 -14.12
CA THR A 375 15.32 -28.70 -15.10
C THR A 375 16.48 -29.10 -16.01
N GLU A 376 16.31 -28.97 -17.33
CA GLU A 376 17.35 -29.33 -18.30
C GLU A 376 17.47 -28.31 -19.43
N LEU A 377 18.66 -28.19 -20.00
CA LEU A 377 18.93 -27.43 -21.22
C LEU A 377 18.41 -28.20 -22.44
N LEU A 378 17.51 -27.61 -23.21
CA LEU A 378 16.85 -28.25 -24.35
C LEU A 378 17.42 -27.80 -25.69
N ILE A 379 17.42 -26.48 -25.96
CA ILE A 379 17.80 -25.91 -27.25
C ILE A 379 18.78 -24.76 -27.03
N LYS A 380 19.81 -24.67 -27.87
CA LYS A 380 20.75 -23.54 -27.88
C LYS A 380 20.39 -22.54 -28.97
N ASP A 381 20.76 -21.28 -28.75
CA ASP A 381 20.61 -20.18 -29.71
C ASP A 381 19.15 -19.94 -30.14
N LEU A 382 18.21 -20.11 -29.21
CA LEU A 382 16.78 -19.91 -29.42
C LEU A 382 16.17 -19.14 -28.24
N CYS A 383 15.27 -18.19 -28.55
CA CYS A 383 14.69 -17.29 -27.56
C CYS A 383 13.31 -17.72 -27.06
N GLU A 384 12.52 -18.36 -27.91
CA GLU A 384 11.09 -18.46 -27.70
C GLU A 384 10.52 -19.65 -28.45
N ILE A 385 9.69 -20.41 -27.75
CA ILE A 385 8.94 -21.54 -28.30
C ILE A 385 7.54 -21.55 -27.70
N THR A 386 6.58 -22.00 -28.50
CA THR A 386 5.25 -22.38 -27.99
C THR A 386 5.07 -23.89 -28.14
N PRO A 387 4.93 -24.62 -27.02
CA PRO A 387 4.61 -26.04 -27.08
C PRO A 387 3.13 -26.23 -27.47
N ILE A 388 2.87 -27.19 -28.36
CA ILE A 388 1.53 -27.52 -28.85
C ILE A 388 1.36 -29.02 -29.08
N VAL A 389 0.13 -29.51 -28.96
CA VAL A 389 -0.21 -30.88 -29.40
C VAL A 389 -0.83 -30.81 -30.79
N TRP A 390 -0.15 -31.38 -31.79
CA TRP A 390 -0.64 -31.45 -33.16
C TRP A 390 -0.83 -32.90 -33.60
N LYS A 391 -2.08 -33.29 -33.88
CA LYS A 391 -2.46 -34.66 -34.30
C LYS A 391 -1.88 -35.74 -33.39
N GLY A 392 -1.93 -35.50 -32.08
CA GLY A 392 -1.46 -36.42 -31.04
C GLY A 392 0.07 -36.48 -30.86
N ARG A 393 0.82 -35.52 -31.41
CA ARG A 393 2.26 -35.37 -31.19
C ARG A 393 2.52 -34.08 -30.43
N LEU A 394 3.43 -34.13 -29.45
CA LEU A 394 3.99 -32.93 -28.85
C LEU A 394 4.95 -32.28 -29.86
N CYS A 395 4.71 -31.02 -30.17
CA CYS A 395 5.51 -30.23 -31.10
C CYS A 395 5.91 -28.91 -30.45
N HIS A 396 6.97 -28.29 -30.97
CA HIS A 396 7.33 -26.92 -30.65
C HIS A 396 7.14 -26.06 -31.90
N MET A 397 6.39 -24.98 -31.77
CA MET A 397 6.52 -23.87 -32.71
C MET A 397 7.68 -23.01 -32.24
N GLU A 398 8.75 -22.94 -33.02
CA GLU A 398 9.93 -22.15 -32.71
C GLU A 398 9.93 -20.83 -33.46
N CYS A 399 10.19 -19.73 -32.75
CA CYS A 399 10.37 -18.40 -33.33
C CYS A 399 11.86 -18.18 -33.62
N VAL A 400 12.27 -18.44 -34.87
CA VAL A 400 13.68 -18.31 -35.27
C VAL A 400 13.98 -16.85 -35.58
N ARG A 401 14.93 -16.25 -34.85
CA ARG A 401 15.43 -14.90 -35.08
C ARG A 401 16.91 -14.75 -34.68
N PRO A 402 17.72 -13.94 -35.37
CA PRO A 402 19.10 -13.65 -34.95
C PRO A 402 19.14 -12.70 -33.74
N GLY A 403 19.99 -12.99 -32.74
CA GLY A 403 20.15 -12.14 -31.55
C GLY A 403 20.75 -10.75 -31.82
N SER A 404 21.53 -10.60 -32.90
CA SER A 404 22.23 -9.34 -33.26
C SER A 404 21.56 -8.57 -34.42
N GLY A 405 20.31 -8.90 -34.76
CA GLY A 405 19.63 -8.38 -35.96
C GLY A 405 20.00 -9.11 -37.25
N GLY A 406 19.11 -9.06 -38.24
CA GLY A 406 19.21 -9.77 -39.52
C GLY A 406 18.24 -9.24 -40.57
N GLU A 407 18.23 -9.87 -41.75
CA GLU A 407 17.31 -9.56 -42.85
C GLU A 407 15.97 -10.29 -42.67
N ARG A 408 14.92 -9.85 -43.37
CA ARG A 408 13.56 -10.42 -43.29
C ARG A 408 13.52 -11.96 -43.37
N LYS A 409 14.34 -12.57 -44.24
CA LYS A 409 14.43 -14.03 -44.44
C LYS A 409 14.98 -14.79 -43.23
N ASP A 410 15.69 -14.10 -42.34
CA ASP A 410 16.30 -14.66 -41.14
C ASP A 410 15.27 -14.78 -40.00
N TYR A 411 14.07 -14.21 -40.16
CA TYR A 411 12.94 -14.32 -39.24
C TYR A 411 11.88 -15.24 -39.84
N TYR A 412 11.58 -16.34 -39.18
CA TYR A 412 10.52 -17.25 -39.60
C TYR A 412 10.05 -18.13 -38.45
N LEU A 413 8.91 -18.76 -38.67
CA LEU A 413 8.36 -19.76 -37.76
C LEU A 413 8.61 -21.15 -38.33
N ARG A 414 8.90 -22.11 -37.46
CA ARG A 414 8.93 -23.53 -37.82
C ARG A 414 8.22 -24.36 -36.77
N VAL A 415 7.65 -25.48 -37.19
CA VAL A 415 7.10 -26.49 -36.28
C VAL A 415 8.03 -27.68 -36.32
N VAL A 416 8.50 -28.09 -35.15
CA VAL A 416 9.34 -29.28 -34.97
C VAL A 416 8.64 -30.28 -34.06
N ASP A 417 8.89 -31.57 -34.26
CA ASP A 417 8.52 -32.58 -33.29
C ASP A 417 9.41 -32.49 -32.03
N ALA A 418 8.79 -32.39 -30.86
CA ALA A 418 9.47 -32.08 -29.61
C ALA A 418 10.41 -33.18 -29.10
N GLU A 419 10.20 -34.44 -29.53
CA GLU A 419 11.00 -35.58 -29.10
C GLU A 419 12.15 -35.86 -30.08
N THR A 420 11.87 -35.79 -31.38
CA THR A 420 12.81 -36.18 -32.44
C THR A 420 13.59 -35.00 -33.01
N GLY A 421 13.10 -33.77 -32.85
CA GLY A 421 13.65 -32.57 -33.48
C GLY A 421 13.40 -32.50 -35.00
N GLU A 422 12.53 -33.34 -35.55
CA GLU A 422 12.18 -33.33 -36.98
C GLU A 422 11.42 -32.04 -37.34
N GLU A 423 11.95 -31.25 -38.29
CA GLU A 423 11.25 -30.08 -38.83
C GLU A 423 10.07 -30.52 -39.72
N LEU A 424 8.85 -30.27 -39.25
CA LEU A 424 7.62 -30.64 -39.93
C LEU A 424 7.22 -29.62 -41.01
N THR A 425 7.47 -28.33 -40.73
CA THR A 425 7.16 -27.24 -41.66
C THR A 425 7.88 -25.95 -41.27
N ARG A 426 8.00 -25.05 -42.25
CA ARG A 426 8.54 -23.70 -42.12
C ARG A 426 7.63 -22.71 -42.84
N PHE A 427 7.28 -21.62 -42.17
CA PHE A 427 6.31 -20.64 -42.68
C PHE A 427 6.54 -19.24 -42.10
N ALA A 428 5.73 -18.27 -42.53
CA ALA A 428 5.72 -16.90 -42.01
C ALA A 428 7.09 -16.18 -42.06
N GLU A 429 7.72 -16.10 -43.24
CA GLU A 429 8.94 -15.32 -43.44
C GLU A 429 8.75 -13.83 -43.13
N GLY A 430 9.60 -13.27 -42.27
CA GLY A 430 9.51 -11.92 -41.74
C GLY A 430 8.66 -11.79 -40.46
N TYR A 431 8.36 -12.89 -39.77
CA TYR A 431 7.55 -12.90 -38.55
C TYR A 431 8.27 -13.66 -37.42
N GLY A 432 7.93 -13.31 -36.18
CA GLY A 432 8.47 -13.84 -34.93
C GLY A 432 7.69 -13.25 -33.74
N LEU A 433 8.13 -13.49 -32.49
CA LEU A 433 7.42 -13.06 -31.27
C LEU A 433 5.94 -13.48 -31.31
N GLY A 434 5.69 -14.76 -31.08
CA GLY A 434 4.39 -15.32 -31.39
C GLY A 434 4.09 -16.65 -30.76
N CYS A 435 2.80 -16.91 -30.62
CA CYS A 435 2.28 -18.14 -30.05
C CYS A 435 1.56 -19.01 -31.09
N ALA A 436 1.29 -20.25 -30.72
CA ALA A 436 0.45 -21.17 -31.46
C ALA A 436 -0.72 -21.69 -30.63
N TYR A 437 -1.82 -22.00 -31.30
CA TYR A 437 -3.01 -22.62 -30.73
C TYR A 437 -3.56 -23.67 -31.71
N VAL A 438 -3.99 -24.83 -31.21
CA VAL A 438 -4.58 -25.89 -32.02
C VAL A 438 -6.02 -26.14 -31.58
N GLU A 439 -6.96 -26.02 -32.50
CA GLU A 439 -8.38 -26.28 -32.25
C GLU A 439 -8.94 -27.12 -33.42
N ASN A 440 -9.59 -28.24 -33.11
CA ASN A 440 -10.22 -29.14 -34.10
C ASN A 440 -9.29 -29.53 -35.27
N ASP A 441 -8.06 -29.95 -34.97
CA ASP A 441 -7.01 -30.29 -35.96
C ASP A 441 -6.67 -29.16 -36.95
N VAL A 442 -6.90 -27.90 -36.57
CA VAL A 442 -6.44 -26.71 -37.29
C VAL A 442 -5.41 -25.99 -36.42
N PHE A 443 -4.25 -25.75 -37.01
CA PHE A 443 -3.15 -25.04 -36.40
C PHE A 443 -3.32 -23.55 -36.67
N TYR A 444 -3.22 -22.73 -35.63
CA TYR A 444 -3.21 -21.28 -35.68
C TYR A 444 -1.91 -20.78 -35.07
N ALA A 445 -1.19 -19.90 -35.76
CA ALA A 445 -0.08 -19.15 -35.20
C ALA A 445 -0.40 -17.66 -35.24
N PHE A 446 -0.05 -16.94 -34.19
CA PHE A 446 -0.19 -15.49 -34.06
C PHE A 446 1.19 -14.91 -33.83
N ALA A 447 1.70 -14.15 -34.81
CA ALA A 447 3.08 -13.66 -34.75
C ALA A 447 3.17 -12.23 -35.23
N SER A 448 4.13 -11.52 -34.65
CA SER A 448 4.41 -10.14 -34.98
C SER A 448 5.25 -10.01 -36.24
N ARG A 449 4.90 -9.04 -37.07
CA ARG A 449 5.62 -8.74 -38.31
C ARG A 449 6.86 -7.89 -38.04
N PHE A 450 8.03 -8.35 -38.50
CA PHE A 450 9.28 -7.60 -38.45
C PHE A 450 9.47 -6.75 -39.71
N GLU A 451 9.41 -5.43 -39.56
CA GLU A 451 9.59 -4.46 -40.65
C GLU A 451 10.20 -3.16 -40.09
N ASP A 452 11.04 -2.48 -40.86
CA ASP A 452 11.73 -1.24 -40.46
C ASP A 452 12.52 -1.34 -39.14
N SER A 453 13.15 -2.50 -38.92
CA SER A 453 13.91 -2.83 -37.69
C SER A 453 13.07 -2.84 -36.41
N ASN A 454 11.76 -3.06 -36.52
CA ASN A 454 10.86 -3.15 -35.37
C ASN A 454 9.69 -4.15 -35.59
N TRP A 455 8.91 -4.39 -34.55
CA TRP A 455 7.73 -5.25 -34.55
C TRP A 455 6.45 -4.41 -34.59
N ASN A 456 5.45 -4.83 -35.36
CA ASN A 456 4.37 -3.91 -35.76
C ASN A 456 2.96 -4.41 -35.47
N ASP A 457 2.50 -5.44 -36.17
CA ASP A 457 1.12 -5.97 -36.08
C ASP A 457 1.14 -7.45 -35.75
N VAL A 458 0.04 -7.96 -35.19
CA VAL A 458 -0.15 -9.41 -34.99
C VAL A 458 -0.89 -9.99 -36.19
N THR A 459 -0.24 -10.92 -36.89
CA THR A 459 -0.81 -11.65 -38.02
C THR A 459 -1.06 -13.10 -37.64
N MET A 460 -2.27 -13.56 -37.94
CA MET A 460 -2.68 -14.95 -37.78
C MET A 460 -2.36 -15.74 -39.04
N PHE A 461 -1.79 -16.93 -38.88
CA PHE A 461 -1.56 -17.95 -39.90
C PHE A 461 -2.32 -19.21 -39.51
N LYS A 462 -3.09 -19.80 -40.43
CA LYS A 462 -3.77 -21.07 -40.18
C LYS A 462 -3.49 -22.13 -41.22
N SER A 463 -3.46 -23.38 -40.78
CA SER A 463 -3.30 -24.56 -41.63
C SER A 463 -3.91 -25.82 -41.00
N SER A 464 -4.54 -26.68 -41.80
CA SER A 464 -5.02 -28.01 -41.38
C SER A 464 -4.06 -29.17 -41.74
N ASP A 465 -3.05 -28.88 -42.56
CA ASP A 465 -2.11 -29.86 -43.11
C ASP A 465 -0.63 -29.49 -42.93
N LEU A 466 -0.34 -28.32 -42.33
CA LEU A 466 0.97 -27.70 -42.18
C LEU A 466 1.70 -27.42 -43.51
N LYS A 467 0.99 -27.46 -44.64
CA LYS A 467 1.51 -27.25 -46.00
C LYS A 467 0.88 -26.03 -46.66
N ASN A 468 -0.44 -25.93 -46.55
CA ASN A 468 -1.23 -24.85 -47.10
C ASN A 468 -1.60 -23.87 -46.01
N TRP A 469 -1.28 -22.59 -46.20
CA TRP A 469 -1.41 -21.54 -45.19
C TRP A 469 -2.30 -20.41 -45.67
N GLU A 470 -3.25 -20.03 -44.82
CA GLU A 470 -3.99 -18.78 -44.93
C GLU A 470 -3.45 -17.79 -43.90
N SER A 471 -3.35 -16.51 -44.24
CA SER A 471 -2.88 -15.46 -43.33
C SER A 471 -3.82 -14.27 -43.28
N LYS A 472 -3.99 -13.66 -42.10
CA LYS A 472 -4.79 -12.45 -41.91
C LYS A 472 -4.21 -11.61 -40.78
N LYS A 473 -4.05 -10.30 -41.00
CA LYS A 473 -3.74 -9.36 -39.92
C LYS A 473 -4.92 -9.30 -38.95
N VAL A 474 -4.68 -9.57 -37.67
CA VAL A 474 -5.75 -9.68 -36.66
C VAL A 474 -5.70 -8.58 -35.61
N ILE A 475 -4.53 -8.06 -35.28
CA ILE A 475 -4.39 -6.89 -34.42
C ILE A 475 -3.63 -5.82 -35.19
N GLU A 476 -4.29 -4.70 -35.46
CA GLU A 476 -3.68 -3.57 -36.16
C GLU A 476 -2.79 -2.73 -35.25
N GLN A 477 -1.73 -2.20 -35.84
CA GLN A 477 -0.81 -1.28 -35.19
C GLN A 477 -1.44 0.12 -35.08
N GLY A 478 -1.44 0.69 -33.88
CA GLY A 478 -1.83 2.08 -33.63
C GLY A 478 -0.61 3.00 -33.55
N ASN A 479 -0.53 3.82 -32.51
CA ASN A 479 0.67 4.58 -32.14
C ASN A 479 1.64 3.75 -31.25
N GLU A 480 1.64 2.44 -31.44
CA GLU A 480 2.34 1.45 -30.63
C GLU A 480 3.04 0.45 -31.55
N HIS A 481 4.10 -0.19 -31.08
CA HIS A 481 4.66 -1.40 -31.64
C HIS A 481 4.13 -2.59 -30.83
N LEU A 482 3.82 -3.68 -31.54
CA LEU A 482 3.30 -4.90 -30.94
C LEU A 482 4.39 -5.98 -31.00
N PHE A 483 4.61 -6.66 -29.88
CA PHE A 483 5.72 -7.60 -29.69
C PHE A 483 5.18 -9.03 -29.52
N ASN A 484 5.36 -9.67 -28.37
CA ASN A 484 4.87 -11.03 -28.17
C ASN A 484 3.35 -11.08 -27.97
N SER A 485 2.75 -12.24 -28.23
CA SER A 485 1.34 -12.52 -27.97
C SER A 485 1.12 -13.95 -27.50
N SER A 486 0.08 -14.17 -26.69
CA SER A 486 -0.34 -15.48 -26.22
C SER A 486 -1.86 -15.61 -26.29
N VAL A 487 -2.36 -16.79 -26.67
CA VAL A 487 -3.80 -17.04 -26.85
C VAL A 487 -4.28 -18.18 -25.95
N CYS A 488 -5.45 -18.00 -25.34
CA CYS A 488 -6.16 -19.06 -24.64
C CYS A 488 -7.67 -19.04 -24.94
N LYS A 489 -8.34 -20.14 -24.60
CA LYS A 489 -9.81 -20.24 -24.63
C LYS A 489 -10.38 -19.73 -23.31
N GLY A 490 -11.23 -18.72 -23.37
CA GLY A 490 -11.97 -18.17 -22.23
C GLY A 490 -13.42 -18.66 -22.17
N PRO A 491 -14.24 -18.11 -21.26
CA PRO A 491 -15.65 -18.50 -21.11
C PRO A 491 -16.52 -18.11 -22.32
N ASP A 492 -16.23 -16.99 -22.97
CA ASP A 492 -17.04 -16.42 -24.07
C ASP A 492 -16.36 -16.48 -25.45
N GLY A 493 -15.29 -17.27 -25.59
CA GLY A 493 -14.52 -17.39 -26.83
C GLY A 493 -13.02 -17.56 -26.56
N TYR A 494 -12.21 -16.75 -27.23
CA TYR A 494 -10.76 -16.75 -27.14
C TYR A 494 -10.27 -15.39 -26.68
N VAL A 495 -9.18 -15.39 -25.91
CA VAL A 495 -8.50 -14.19 -25.43
C VAL A 495 -7.06 -14.22 -25.88
N MET A 496 -6.58 -13.08 -26.37
CA MET A 496 -5.19 -12.84 -26.71
C MET A 496 -4.65 -11.81 -25.73
N ALA A 497 -3.56 -12.16 -25.05
CA ALA A 497 -2.69 -11.18 -24.41
C ALA A 497 -1.62 -10.78 -25.44
N TYR A 498 -1.28 -9.50 -25.54
CA TYR A 498 -0.24 -9.03 -26.44
C TYR A 498 0.55 -7.87 -25.81
N GLU A 499 1.83 -7.84 -26.11
CA GLU A 499 2.77 -6.84 -25.61
C GLU A 499 2.74 -5.59 -26.46
N SER A 500 2.75 -4.43 -25.81
CA SER A 500 2.74 -3.12 -26.45
C SER A 500 3.75 -2.17 -25.82
N ASN A 501 4.37 -1.32 -26.64
CA ASN A 501 5.15 -0.17 -26.16
C ASN A 501 4.42 1.17 -26.38
N ASP A 502 3.09 1.16 -26.33
CA ASP A 502 2.27 2.37 -26.30
C ASP A 502 2.93 3.44 -25.42
N PRO A 503 3.26 4.62 -25.95
CA PRO A 503 4.03 5.64 -25.24
C PRO A 503 3.31 6.23 -24.03
N THR A 504 2.02 5.95 -23.87
CA THR A 504 1.23 6.30 -22.69
C THR A 504 1.68 5.54 -21.45
N TRP A 505 2.22 4.33 -21.63
CA TRP A 505 2.54 3.39 -20.56
C TRP A 505 4.01 2.96 -20.60
N PRO A 506 4.53 2.34 -19.53
CA PRO A 506 5.84 1.69 -19.56
C PRO A 506 5.93 0.71 -20.74
N ALA A 507 7.09 0.68 -21.41
CA ALA A 507 7.28 -0.22 -22.54
C ALA A 507 7.03 -1.68 -22.15
N PHE A 508 6.44 -2.45 -23.07
CA PHE A 508 6.02 -3.85 -22.88
C PHE A 508 4.92 -4.01 -21.82
N THR A 509 3.95 -3.09 -21.84
CA THR A 509 2.68 -3.23 -21.13
C THR A 509 1.83 -4.30 -21.81
N THR A 510 1.16 -5.16 -21.03
CA THR A 510 0.27 -6.20 -21.57
C THR A 510 -1.13 -5.65 -21.84
N LYS A 511 -1.63 -5.87 -23.06
CA LYS A 511 -2.99 -5.52 -23.50
C LYS A 511 -3.74 -6.77 -23.95
N PHE A 512 -5.06 -6.67 -24.07
CA PHE A 512 -5.92 -7.81 -24.38
C PHE A 512 -6.82 -7.59 -25.60
N ALA A 513 -7.12 -8.68 -26.30
CA ALA A 513 -8.13 -8.74 -27.37
C ALA A 513 -8.95 -10.03 -27.25
N VAL A 514 -10.17 -10.01 -27.80
CA VAL A 514 -11.10 -11.16 -27.76
C VAL A 514 -11.54 -11.59 -29.16
N SER A 515 -11.85 -12.87 -29.31
CA SER A 515 -12.37 -13.44 -30.56
C SER A 515 -13.37 -14.56 -30.29
N LYS A 516 -14.35 -14.75 -31.18
CA LYS A 516 -15.25 -15.91 -31.16
C LYS A 516 -14.77 -17.07 -32.02
N ASP A 517 -13.85 -16.83 -32.94
CA ASP A 517 -13.53 -17.75 -34.04
C ASP A 517 -12.04 -17.85 -34.39
N LEU A 518 -11.16 -17.24 -33.58
CA LEU A 518 -9.70 -17.10 -33.79
C LEU A 518 -9.30 -16.27 -35.03
N MET A 519 -10.26 -15.79 -35.83
CA MET A 519 -10.04 -15.10 -37.10
C MET A 519 -10.38 -13.61 -37.03
N ASN A 520 -11.35 -13.24 -36.20
CA ASN A 520 -11.82 -11.87 -36.02
C ASN A 520 -11.60 -11.46 -34.57
N TRP A 521 -10.74 -10.46 -34.37
CA TRP A 521 -10.29 -10.03 -33.05
C TRP A 521 -10.72 -8.59 -32.78
N GLU A 522 -11.15 -8.33 -31.55
CA GLU A 522 -11.54 -7.02 -31.05
C GLU A 522 -10.63 -6.63 -29.88
N LYS A 523 -9.96 -5.48 -29.96
CA LYS A 523 -9.13 -4.95 -28.86
C LYS A 523 -10.01 -4.56 -27.69
N LEU A 524 -9.52 -4.79 -26.47
CA LEU A 524 -10.16 -4.35 -25.23
C LEU A 524 -9.39 -3.13 -24.67
N PRO A 525 -9.76 -1.88 -25.00
CA PRO A 525 -8.98 -0.70 -24.64
C PRO A 525 -8.88 -0.47 -23.12
N ASP A 526 -9.89 -0.89 -22.37
CA ASP A 526 -9.95 -0.71 -20.90
C ASP A 526 -9.36 -1.90 -20.14
N CYS A 527 -8.83 -2.91 -20.84
CA CYS A 527 -8.25 -4.11 -20.24
C CYS A 527 -6.75 -4.13 -20.53
N GLY A 528 -5.96 -4.12 -19.47
CA GLY A 528 -4.51 -4.24 -19.56
C GLY A 528 -3.86 -4.38 -18.20
N PHE A 529 -2.60 -4.79 -18.22
CA PHE A 529 -1.80 -5.10 -17.04
C PHE A 529 -0.40 -4.51 -17.17
N GLY A 530 0.09 -3.90 -16.09
CA GLY A 530 1.42 -3.31 -15.99
C GLY A 530 1.54 -1.84 -16.40
N THR A 531 0.52 -1.01 -16.17
CA THR A 531 0.55 0.44 -16.46
C THR A 531 1.63 1.21 -15.70
N ASN A 532 2.26 0.60 -14.69
CA ASN A 532 3.26 1.21 -13.82
C ASN A 532 4.65 0.54 -13.88
N ARG A 533 4.81 -0.55 -14.65
CA ARG A 533 6.08 -1.30 -14.72
C ARG A 533 6.20 -2.15 -16.00
N TYR A 534 7.41 -2.64 -16.27
CA TYR A 534 7.66 -3.59 -17.35
C TYR A 534 6.97 -4.93 -17.05
N THR A 535 6.07 -5.39 -17.94
CA THR A 535 5.25 -6.61 -17.75
C THR A 535 5.08 -7.39 -19.06
N ALA A 536 6.16 -7.67 -19.76
CA ALA A 536 6.11 -8.42 -21.01
C ALA A 536 5.40 -9.77 -20.80
N CYS A 537 4.34 -10.07 -21.56
CA CYS A 537 3.47 -11.24 -21.36
C CYS A 537 3.70 -12.31 -22.43
N PRO A 538 4.43 -13.38 -22.09
CA PRO A 538 4.62 -14.54 -22.96
C PRO A 538 3.51 -15.59 -22.87
N CYS A 539 2.72 -15.67 -21.79
CA CYS A 539 1.76 -16.79 -21.65
C CYS A 539 0.47 -16.43 -20.90
N ILE A 540 -0.69 -16.72 -21.50
CA ILE A 540 -2.01 -16.65 -20.85
C ILE A 540 -2.72 -18.01 -20.87
N ARG A 541 -3.40 -18.37 -19.77
CA ARG A 541 -4.27 -19.56 -19.65
C ARG A 541 -5.55 -19.22 -18.90
N TYR A 542 -6.63 -19.98 -19.09
CA TYR A 542 -7.88 -19.81 -18.35
C TYR A 542 -8.25 -21.10 -17.62
N PHE A 543 -8.24 -21.08 -16.30
CA PHE A 543 -8.55 -22.24 -15.46
C PHE A 543 -9.36 -21.81 -14.22
N GLY A 544 -10.30 -22.64 -13.80
CA GLY A 544 -11.05 -22.43 -12.56
C GLY A 544 -11.73 -21.06 -12.42
N GLY A 545 -12.13 -20.42 -13.53
CA GLY A 545 -12.76 -19.09 -13.52
C GLY A 545 -11.79 -17.90 -13.58
N TYR A 546 -10.49 -18.14 -13.73
CA TYR A 546 -9.46 -17.11 -13.77
C TYR A 546 -8.61 -17.21 -15.03
N TYR A 547 -8.29 -16.05 -15.62
CA TYR A 547 -7.18 -15.87 -16.53
C TYR A 547 -5.89 -15.78 -15.72
N TYR A 548 -4.95 -16.68 -15.95
CA TYR A 548 -3.59 -16.62 -15.43
C TYR A 548 -2.66 -16.10 -16.51
N VAL A 549 -1.78 -15.17 -16.15
CA VAL A 549 -0.76 -14.63 -17.03
C VAL A 549 0.60 -14.87 -16.38
N LEU A 550 1.48 -15.59 -17.08
CA LEU A 550 2.92 -15.56 -16.80
C LEU A 550 3.50 -14.35 -17.52
N TYR A 551 4.24 -13.53 -16.79
CA TYR A 551 4.79 -12.27 -17.29
C TYR A 551 6.21 -12.04 -16.77
N LEU A 552 6.96 -11.19 -17.45
CA LEU A 552 8.34 -10.86 -17.12
C LEU A 552 8.40 -9.50 -16.43
N GLU A 553 9.09 -9.44 -15.29
CA GLU A 553 9.48 -8.18 -14.68
C GLU A 553 10.96 -7.90 -14.88
N SER A 554 11.28 -6.65 -15.22
CA SER A 554 12.65 -6.15 -15.23
C SER A 554 13.02 -5.64 -13.84
N ARG A 555 14.13 -6.11 -13.28
CA ARG A 555 14.68 -5.56 -12.03
C ARG A 555 15.72 -4.48 -12.34
N SER A 556 15.80 -3.47 -11.47
CA SER A 556 16.72 -2.32 -11.56
C SER A 556 17.41 -2.15 -10.20
N PRO A 557 18.70 -1.73 -10.11
CA PRO A 557 19.57 -1.17 -11.16
C PRO A 557 20.35 -2.20 -12.00
N ARG A 558 20.37 -3.48 -11.61
CA ARG A 558 20.93 -4.55 -12.45
C ARG A 558 19.83 -5.02 -13.39
N ARG A 559 19.96 -4.76 -14.70
CA ARG A 559 19.00 -5.15 -15.73
C ARG A 559 19.00 -6.68 -15.89
N TYR A 560 18.12 -7.36 -15.17
CA TYR A 560 17.83 -8.79 -15.32
C TYR A 560 16.33 -9.08 -15.28
N TYR A 561 15.90 -10.19 -15.88
CA TYR A 561 14.48 -10.56 -16.02
C TYR A 561 14.15 -11.87 -15.30
N GLU A 562 12.99 -11.89 -14.65
CA GLU A 562 12.41 -13.02 -13.93
C GLU A 562 10.95 -13.21 -14.34
N ALA A 563 10.45 -14.45 -14.30
CA ALA A 563 9.06 -14.75 -14.60
C ALA A 563 8.19 -14.73 -13.35
N TYR A 564 7.04 -14.08 -13.44
CA TYR A 564 6.03 -13.90 -12.41
C TYR A 564 4.70 -14.46 -12.91
N VAL A 565 3.77 -14.74 -11.98
CA VAL A 565 2.38 -15.07 -12.28
C VAL A 565 1.42 -14.05 -11.67
N THR A 566 0.43 -13.64 -12.47
CA THR A 566 -0.73 -12.84 -12.08
C THR A 566 -2.02 -13.54 -12.52
N ARG A 567 -3.16 -13.21 -11.92
CA ARG A 567 -4.47 -13.74 -12.34
C ARG A 567 -5.56 -12.67 -12.34
N SER A 568 -6.59 -12.85 -13.14
CA SER A 568 -7.75 -11.97 -13.26
C SER A 568 -9.02 -12.76 -13.55
N LYS A 569 -10.18 -12.27 -13.08
CA LYS A 569 -11.49 -12.83 -13.47
C LYS A 569 -12.06 -12.17 -14.74
N ASP A 570 -11.67 -10.93 -14.99
CA ASP A 570 -12.34 -10.02 -15.92
C ASP A 570 -11.38 -9.29 -16.88
N LEU A 571 -10.07 -9.59 -16.82
CA LEU A 571 -8.96 -8.93 -17.53
C LEU A 571 -8.76 -7.45 -17.16
N LYS A 572 -9.48 -6.95 -16.17
CA LYS A 572 -9.45 -5.56 -15.70
C LYS A 572 -8.78 -5.46 -14.34
N THR A 573 -9.20 -6.31 -13.40
CA THR A 573 -8.67 -6.38 -12.04
C THR A 573 -7.68 -7.53 -11.94
N TRP A 574 -6.50 -7.27 -11.38
CA TRP A 574 -5.40 -8.24 -11.36
C TRP A 574 -4.96 -8.54 -9.93
N GLU A 575 -4.63 -9.80 -9.69
CA GLU A 575 -4.10 -10.30 -8.44
C GLU A 575 -2.74 -10.98 -8.69
N VAL A 576 -1.65 -10.39 -8.21
CA VAL A 576 -0.32 -11.00 -8.29
C VAL A 576 -0.15 -12.08 -7.23
N SER A 577 0.57 -13.15 -7.53
CA SER A 577 0.91 -14.17 -6.52
C SER A 577 1.90 -13.61 -5.51
N SER A 578 1.64 -13.85 -4.22
CA SER A 578 2.58 -13.56 -3.13
C SER A 578 3.78 -14.52 -3.08
N ALA A 579 3.73 -15.62 -3.84
CA ALA A 579 4.80 -16.61 -3.92
C ALA A 579 5.76 -16.38 -5.11
N ASN A 580 5.56 -15.32 -5.88
CA ASN A 580 6.46 -14.92 -6.97
C ASN A 580 7.91 -14.68 -6.48
N PRO A 581 8.93 -14.82 -7.35
CA PRO A 581 8.87 -15.20 -8.78
C PRO A 581 8.67 -16.71 -9.02
N VAL A 582 8.16 -17.04 -10.21
CA VAL A 582 7.99 -18.41 -10.73
C VAL A 582 9.33 -18.97 -11.25
N LEU A 583 10.08 -18.19 -12.03
CA LEU A 583 11.38 -18.58 -12.58
C LEU A 583 12.42 -17.48 -12.33
N THR A 584 13.61 -17.90 -11.91
CA THR A 584 14.80 -17.04 -11.77
C THR A 584 16.03 -17.78 -12.27
N ALA A 585 17.05 -17.03 -12.70
CA ALA A 585 18.33 -17.61 -13.08
C ALA A 585 19.06 -18.09 -11.81
N THR A 586 19.32 -19.40 -11.71
CA THR A 586 19.87 -20.00 -10.48
C THR A 586 21.23 -20.67 -10.67
N GLU A 587 21.51 -21.13 -11.89
CA GLU A 587 22.76 -21.78 -12.24
C GLU A 587 23.74 -20.79 -12.87
N ILE A 588 25.04 -21.06 -12.77
CA ILE A 588 26.08 -20.16 -13.28
C ILE A 588 26.00 -19.98 -14.81
N ASP A 589 25.43 -20.97 -15.49
CA ASP A 589 25.22 -21.05 -16.92
C ASP A 589 23.80 -20.63 -17.35
N ASP A 590 22.93 -20.18 -16.44
CA ASP A 590 21.65 -19.55 -16.79
C ASP A 590 21.85 -18.10 -17.27
N GLY A 591 23.04 -17.52 -17.10
CA GLY A 591 23.28 -16.11 -17.40
C GLY A 591 22.61 -15.20 -16.37
N ILE A 592 21.85 -14.21 -16.85
CA ILE A 592 21.19 -13.24 -15.97
C ILE A 592 19.66 -13.32 -16.02
N ASN A 593 19.06 -14.00 -16.99
CA ASN A 593 17.62 -13.98 -17.22
C ASN A 593 16.99 -15.37 -17.14
N ALA A 594 15.74 -15.44 -16.68
CA ALA A 594 14.84 -16.56 -16.91
C ALA A 594 13.52 -16.01 -17.47
N SER A 595 13.31 -16.16 -18.79
CA SER A 595 12.34 -15.40 -19.56
C SER A 595 11.46 -16.22 -20.49
N ASP A 596 10.53 -15.54 -21.15
CA ASP A 596 9.66 -16.07 -22.23
C ASP A 596 9.00 -17.43 -21.90
N PRO A 597 8.47 -17.64 -20.68
CA PRO A 597 7.88 -18.92 -20.36
C PRO A 597 6.62 -19.22 -21.15
N ASP A 598 6.49 -20.46 -21.62
CA ASP A 598 5.25 -21.06 -22.08
C ASP A 598 5.17 -22.50 -21.59
N LEU A 599 3.97 -23.08 -21.56
CA LEU A 599 3.77 -24.38 -20.94
C LEU A 599 2.65 -25.20 -21.59
N ILE A 600 2.75 -26.52 -21.46
CA ILE A 600 1.71 -27.43 -21.93
C ILE A 600 1.56 -28.62 -21.01
N GLU A 601 0.33 -29.10 -20.88
CA GLU A 601 0.04 -30.43 -20.35
C GLU A 601 0.35 -31.52 -21.39
N TRP A 602 1.20 -32.46 -21.02
CA TRP A 602 1.52 -33.64 -21.83
C TRP A 602 1.76 -34.84 -20.92
N ASP A 603 1.18 -35.99 -21.25
CA ASP A 603 1.33 -37.24 -20.47
C ASP A 603 1.07 -37.09 -18.95
N GLY A 604 0.09 -36.27 -18.58
CA GLY A 604 -0.30 -36.02 -17.18
C GLY A 604 0.65 -35.12 -16.39
N LYS A 605 1.63 -34.50 -17.07
CA LYS A 605 2.58 -33.55 -16.48
C LYS A 605 2.51 -32.20 -17.17
N THR A 606 2.93 -31.15 -16.48
CA THR A 606 3.08 -29.82 -17.07
C THR A 606 4.53 -29.57 -17.40
N TYR A 607 4.80 -29.37 -18.70
CA TYR A 607 6.12 -29.00 -19.20
C TYR A 607 6.19 -27.49 -19.32
N VAL A 608 7.10 -26.86 -18.57
CA VAL A 608 7.35 -25.42 -18.60
C VAL A 608 8.63 -25.17 -19.37
N TYR A 609 8.53 -24.49 -20.50
CA TYR A 609 9.66 -24.09 -21.32
C TYR A 609 9.96 -22.63 -21.06
N TYR A 610 11.23 -22.27 -20.93
CA TYR A 610 11.65 -20.91 -20.65
C TYR A 610 13.07 -20.68 -21.13
N THR A 611 13.42 -19.42 -21.35
CA THR A 611 14.70 -19.03 -21.92
C THR A 611 15.64 -18.50 -20.86
N VAL A 612 16.88 -18.96 -20.89
CA VAL A 612 17.97 -18.48 -20.05
C VAL A 612 19.05 -17.79 -20.90
N GLY A 613 19.78 -16.85 -20.31
CA GLY A 613 20.82 -16.08 -20.99
C GLY A 613 20.85 -14.61 -20.60
N ASP A 614 21.34 -13.76 -21.49
CA ASP A 614 21.31 -12.30 -21.31
C ASP A 614 20.41 -11.58 -22.34
N GLN A 615 19.75 -12.35 -23.21
CA GLN A 615 18.87 -11.93 -24.32
C GLN A 615 19.48 -10.98 -25.36
N GLN A 616 20.71 -10.53 -25.18
CA GLN A 616 21.39 -9.59 -26.08
C GLN A 616 22.54 -10.24 -26.85
N THR A 617 23.24 -11.19 -26.23
CA THR A 617 24.41 -11.85 -26.78
C THR A 617 24.19 -13.34 -26.98
N TRP A 618 23.46 -14.00 -26.08
CA TRP A 618 23.09 -15.41 -26.23
C TRP A 618 21.81 -15.75 -25.45
N MET A 619 21.19 -16.86 -25.85
CA MET A 619 19.91 -17.34 -25.33
C MET A 619 19.78 -18.84 -25.56
N ASN A 620 19.28 -19.56 -24.57
CA ASN A 620 19.01 -20.99 -24.65
C ASN A 620 17.66 -21.32 -24.01
N VAL A 621 16.95 -22.31 -24.53
CA VAL A 621 15.69 -22.80 -23.94
C VAL A 621 15.98 -23.93 -22.96
N LYS A 622 15.48 -23.80 -21.73
CA LYS A 622 15.38 -24.86 -20.73
C LYS A 622 13.95 -25.39 -20.62
N ARG A 623 13.84 -26.59 -20.06
CA ARG A 623 12.58 -27.27 -19.77
C ARG A 623 12.54 -27.68 -18.30
N GLY A 624 11.52 -27.20 -17.60
CA GLY A 624 11.13 -27.65 -16.26
C GLY A 624 9.93 -28.59 -16.35
N ILE A 625 9.89 -29.61 -15.48
CA ILE A 625 8.76 -30.56 -15.39
C ILE A 625 8.07 -30.41 -14.04
N TYR A 626 6.77 -30.14 -14.06
CA TYR A 626 5.91 -30.16 -12.89
C TYR A 626 5.01 -31.40 -12.90
N ASP A 627 5.00 -32.11 -11.76
CA ASP A 627 4.16 -33.29 -11.56
C ASP A 627 2.71 -32.88 -11.23
N GLY A 628 1.93 -32.68 -12.29
CA GLY A 628 0.53 -32.26 -12.22
C GLY A 628 0.06 -31.53 -13.47
N THR A 629 -1.24 -31.25 -13.50
CA THR A 629 -1.92 -30.51 -14.58
C THR A 629 -1.55 -29.03 -14.62
N GLU A 630 -1.82 -28.34 -15.73
CA GLU A 630 -1.58 -26.89 -15.83
C GLU A 630 -2.42 -26.12 -14.80
N GLU A 631 -3.66 -26.55 -14.57
CA GLU A 631 -4.55 -25.95 -13.58
C GLU A 631 -3.98 -26.09 -12.16
N GLU A 632 -3.45 -27.26 -11.81
CA GLU A 632 -2.79 -27.49 -10.52
C GLU A 632 -1.53 -26.64 -10.38
N PHE A 633 -0.73 -26.52 -11.44
CA PHE A 633 0.45 -25.64 -11.48
C PHE A 633 0.03 -24.20 -11.16
N PHE A 634 -0.90 -23.61 -11.89
CA PHE A 634 -1.34 -22.24 -11.66
C PHE A 634 -1.99 -22.04 -10.29
N LYS A 635 -2.87 -22.95 -9.86
CA LYS A 635 -3.51 -22.87 -8.53
C LYS A 635 -2.51 -22.96 -7.39
N SER A 636 -1.39 -23.68 -7.56
CA SER A 636 -0.38 -23.83 -6.52
C SER A 636 0.26 -22.50 -6.10
N TRP A 637 0.33 -21.53 -7.01
CA TRP A 637 0.83 -20.17 -6.77
C TRP A 637 -0.19 -19.28 -6.04
N TYR A 638 -1.43 -19.74 -5.90
CA TYR A 638 -2.53 -19.02 -5.23
C TYR A 638 -3.17 -19.85 -4.12
N LYS A 639 -2.35 -20.66 -3.43
CA LYS A 639 -2.73 -21.25 -2.13
C LYS A 639 -3.12 -20.17 -1.10
N GLN A 640 -2.60 -18.96 -1.28
CA GLN A 640 -3.01 -17.74 -0.57
C GLN A 640 -3.77 -16.80 -1.52
N PRO A 641 -4.60 -15.89 -0.98
CA PRO A 641 -5.19 -14.82 -1.78
C PRO A 641 -4.11 -14.06 -2.55
N GLY A 642 -4.38 -13.75 -3.82
CA GLY A 642 -3.48 -12.90 -4.58
C GLY A 642 -3.56 -11.45 -4.10
N ILE A 643 -2.47 -10.71 -4.28
CA ILE A 643 -2.37 -9.32 -3.86
C ILE A 643 -2.94 -8.45 -4.99
N PRO A 644 -3.93 -7.57 -4.73
CA PRO A 644 -4.44 -6.66 -5.74
C PRO A 644 -3.31 -5.84 -6.38
N ASP A 645 -3.27 -5.79 -7.70
CA ASP A 645 -2.23 -5.08 -8.43
C ASP A 645 -2.65 -3.63 -8.73
N PRO A 646 -1.88 -2.61 -8.30
CA PRO A 646 -2.19 -1.21 -8.57
C PRO A 646 -1.84 -0.77 -10.00
N GLY A 647 -1.17 -1.63 -10.79
CA GLY A 647 -0.75 -1.39 -12.17
C GLY A 647 -1.73 -1.91 -13.22
N ALA A 648 -3.01 -2.06 -12.88
CA ALA A 648 -4.06 -2.34 -13.85
C ALA A 648 -4.46 -1.08 -14.64
N PHE A 649 -4.98 -1.24 -15.87
CA PHE A 649 -5.62 -0.14 -16.63
C PHE A 649 -6.87 0.36 -15.91
N TYR A 650 -7.57 -0.59 -15.29
CA TYR A 650 -8.72 -0.34 -14.46
C TYR A 650 -8.29 -0.26 -12.99
N LYS A 651 -8.34 0.93 -12.41
CA LYS A 651 -8.13 1.12 -10.98
C LYS A 651 -9.37 0.63 -10.21
N PRO A 652 -9.20 -0.14 -9.12
CA PRO A 652 -10.32 -0.69 -8.36
C PRO A 652 -11.29 0.38 -7.87
N MET A 653 -12.48 -0.09 -7.51
CA MET A 653 -13.78 0.60 -7.42
C MET A 653 -13.83 1.96 -6.71
N THR A 654 -12.80 2.38 -5.97
CA THR A 654 -12.65 3.75 -5.46
C THR A 654 -12.63 4.81 -6.57
N ASP A 655 -12.12 4.48 -7.77
CA ASP A 655 -12.17 5.38 -8.93
C ASP A 655 -13.49 5.29 -9.73
N GLN A 656 -14.26 4.20 -9.62
CA GLN A 656 -15.61 4.11 -10.21
C GLN A 656 -16.65 4.88 -9.40
N LYS A 657 -16.51 4.96 -8.06
CA LYS A 657 -17.39 5.79 -7.23
C LYS A 657 -17.34 7.27 -7.64
N SER A 658 -16.15 7.76 -7.99
CA SER A 658 -15.91 9.17 -8.34
C SER A 658 -15.92 9.45 -9.85
N SER A 659 -16.04 8.45 -10.74
CA SER A 659 -15.98 8.69 -12.19
C SER A 659 -17.13 9.57 -12.68
N TRP A 660 -18.37 9.23 -12.31
CA TRP A 660 -19.53 10.05 -12.66
C TRP A 660 -19.42 11.47 -12.08
N PHE A 661 -18.84 11.58 -10.88
CA PHE A 661 -18.68 12.85 -10.21
C PHE A 661 -17.64 13.71 -10.91
N ASN A 662 -16.49 13.13 -11.28
CA ASN A 662 -15.47 13.81 -12.06
C ASN A 662 -16.01 14.24 -13.44
N ASP A 663 -16.89 13.48 -14.06
CA ASP A 663 -17.49 13.82 -15.36
C ASP A 663 -18.61 14.88 -15.25
N ALA A 664 -19.26 14.98 -14.09
CA ALA A 664 -20.45 15.78 -13.92
C ALA A 664 -20.21 17.29 -14.11
N LYS A 665 -19.10 17.82 -13.55
CA LYS A 665 -18.65 19.23 -13.54
C LYS A 665 -19.61 20.27 -12.96
N PHE A 666 -20.92 20.07 -13.05
CA PHE A 666 -21.94 21.02 -12.65
C PHE A 666 -23.11 20.34 -11.94
N GLY A 667 -23.42 20.81 -10.73
CA GLY A 667 -24.53 20.36 -9.91
C GLY A 667 -25.30 21.52 -9.28
N ILE A 668 -26.48 21.21 -8.73
CA ILE A 668 -27.32 22.18 -8.01
C ILE A 668 -27.37 21.85 -6.52
N PHE A 669 -27.09 22.84 -5.69
CA PHE A 669 -27.33 22.77 -4.24
C PHE A 669 -28.72 23.32 -3.95
N VAL A 670 -29.48 22.66 -3.08
CA VAL A 670 -30.77 23.15 -2.61
C VAL A 670 -30.75 23.25 -1.09
N HIS A 671 -30.83 24.49 -0.59
CA HIS A 671 -31.02 24.77 0.83
C HIS A 671 -32.47 25.14 1.09
N TRP A 672 -33.23 24.21 1.65
CA TRP A 672 -34.63 24.38 1.98
C TRP A 672 -34.99 23.75 3.33
N GLY A 673 -35.80 24.46 4.12
CA GLY A 673 -36.14 24.11 5.50
C GLY A 673 -36.99 25.22 6.13
N THR A 674 -37.21 25.14 7.45
CA THR A 674 -38.09 26.08 8.17
C THR A 674 -37.56 27.52 8.16
N TYR A 675 -36.24 27.71 8.04
CA TYR A 675 -35.63 29.02 7.78
C TYR A 675 -36.19 29.74 6.53
N ALA A 676 -36.76 29.02 5.55
CA ALA A 676 -37.41 29.65 4.40
C ALA A 676 -38.63 30.48 4.84
N VAL A 677 -39.42 29.98 5.80
CA VAL A 677 -40.59 30.67 6.39
C VAL A 677 -40.14 31.98 7.06
N TYR A 678 -39.02 31.90 7.79
CA TYR A 678 -38.43 33.07 8.42
C TYR A 678 -38.06 34.13 7.38
N GLY A 679 -37.31 33.73 6.34
CA GLY A 679 -37.12 34.50 5.10
C GLY A 679 -36.39 35.84 5.23
N LYS A 680 -35.88 36.16 6.42
CA LYS A 680 -35.07 37.35 6.73
C LYS A 680 -33.90 36.97 7.63
N ASN A 681 -32.85 37.77 7.62
CA ASN A 681 -31.79 37.70 8.61
C ASN A 681 -31.34 39.11 8.94
N ASP A 682 -31.64 39.57 10.14
CA ASP A 682 -31.27 40.90 10.60
C ASP A 682 -29.83 40.90 11.17
N LYS A 683 -29.24 39.72 11.42
CA LYS A 683 -27.88 39.55 11.97
C LYS A 683 -27.08 38.46 11.25
N GLY A 684 -26.15 38.89 10.39
CA GLY A 684 -25.20 38.01 9.70
C GLY A 684 -25.56 37.73 8.24
N PRO A 685 -24.76 36.91 7.55
CA PRO A 685 -24.88 36.79 6.09
C PRO A 685 -26.00 35.84 5.62
N TYR A 686 -26.36 34.81 6.39
CA TYR A 686 -27.20 33.69 5.90
C TYR A 686 -28.50 33.50 6.66
N VAL A 687 -29.63 33.33 5.96
CA VAL A 687 -30.95 33.12 6.58
C VAL A 687 -31.04 31.79 7.33
N SER A 688 -30.39 30.74 6.83
CA SER A 688 -30.32 29.43 7.48
C SER A 688 -29.56 29.42 8.83
N TRP A 689 -28.94 30.55 9.19
CA TRP A 689 -28.25 30.77 10.47
C TRP A 689 -29.01 31.67 11.45
N ALA A 690 -30.23 32.11 11.10
CA ALA A 690 -30.98 33.08 11.89
C ALA A 690 -31.20 32.62 13.34
N MET A 691 -31.53 31.34 13.56
CA MET A 691 -31.72 30.78 14.92
C MET A 691 -30.52 31.06 15.82
N ASN A 692 -29.31 30.76 15.35
CA ASN A 692 -28.08 30.96 16.13
C ASN A 692 -27.62 32.43 16.17
N ASN A 693 -27.68 33.17 15.06
CA ASN A 693 -27.16 34.54 15.01
C ASN A 693 -28.05 35.54 15.76
N GLU A 694 -29.37 35.34 15.69
CA GLU A 694 -30.34 36.17 16.38
C GLU A 694 -30.64 35.65 17.81
N LYS A 695 -30.11 34.47 18.16
CA LYS A 695 -30.29 33.79 19.47
C LYS A 695 -31.76 33.49 19.76
N ILE A 696 -32.47 33.01 18.75
CA ILE A 696 -33.88 32.63 18.86
C ILE A 696 -33.97 31.32 19.66
N PRO A 697 -34.73 31.26 20.76
CA PRO A 697 -34.97 30.03 21.49
C PRO A 697 -35.60 28.95 20.60
N PHE A 698 -35.25 27.68 20.83
CA PHE A 698 -35.77 26.58 20.01
C PHE A 698 -37.30 26.50 20.07
N GLU A 699 -37.90 26.72 21.23
CA GLU A 699 -39.35 26.67 21.45
C GLU A 699 -40.12 27.78 20.68
N GLU A 700 -39.41 28.82 20.25
CA GLU A 700 -39.95 29.85 19.35
C GLU A 700 -39.70 29.48 17.89
N TYR A 701 -38.52 28.94 17.59
CA TYR A 701 -38.12 28.58 16.23
C TYR A 701 -38.88 27.37 15.69
N GLU A 702 -39.17 26.36 16.52
CA GLU A 702 -39.86 25.13 16.13
C GLU A 702 -41.25 25.39 15.53
N LYS A 703 -41.89 26.50 15.92
CA LYS A 703 -43.21 26.95 15.41
C LYS A 703 -43.17 27.36 13.94
N LEU A 704 -41.99 27.52 13.35
CA LEU A 704 -41.85 27.73 11.91
C LEU A 704 -42.17 26.46 11.13
N ALA A 705 -41.96 25.27 11.70
CA ALA A 705 -42.36 24.01 11.08
C ALA A 705 -43.87 23.96 10.85
N ASP A 706 -44.67 24.50 11.79
CA ASP A 706 -46.12 24.55 11.68
C ASP A 706 -46.63 25.53 10.61
N GLN A 707 -45.78 26.46 10.17
CA GLN A 707 -46.07 27.45 9.14
C GLN A 707 -45.50 27.07 7.77
N PHE A 708 -44.70 26.01 7.72
CA PHE A 708 -44.03 25.57 6.51
C PHE A 708 -45.01 24.78 5.64
N HIS A 709 -45.66 25.48 4.71
CA HIS A 709 -46.68 24.92 3.83
C HIS A 709 -46.25 25.00 2.36
N PRO A 710 -45.55 23.97 1.85
CA PRO A 710 -45.00 23.99 0.50
C PRO A 710 -46.02 23.62 -0.57
N THR A 711 -47.08 24.42 -0.68
CA THR A 711 -48.23 24.18 -1.56
C THR A 711 -47.91 24.16 -3.05
N LYS A 712 -46.73 24.62 -3.46
CA LYS A 712 -46.28 24.73 -4.85
C LYS A 712 -45.01 23.91 -5.13
N PHE A 713 -44.58 23.09 -4.17
CA PHE A 713 -43.46 22.18 -4.37
C PHE A 713 -43.80 21.11 -5.41
N ASP A 714 -42.91 20.95 -6.38
CA ASP A 714 -42.96 19.90 -7.39
C ASP A 714 -41.53 19.42 -7.68
N ALA A 715 -41.23 18.19 -7.23
CA ALA A 715 -39.91 17.59 -7.41
C ALA A 715 -39.56 17.36 -8.89
N GLU A 716 -40.54 17.01 -9.74
CA GLU A 716 -40.30 16.78 -11.16
C GLU A 716 -39.98 18.09 -11.88
N GLU A 717 -40.67 19.18 -11.52
CA GLU A 717 -40.38 20.50 -12.09
C GLU A 717 -38.99 21.00 -11.68
N TRP A 718 -38.57 20.77 -10.43
CA TRP A 718 -37.20 21.09 -10.00
C TRP A 718 -36.16 20.33 -10.83
N MET A 719 -36.29 19.00 -10.96
CA MET A 719 -35.33 18.21 -11.75
C MET A 719 -35.33 18.59 -13.22
N LYS A 720 -36.50 18.93 -13.78
CA LYS A 720 -36.61 19.44 -15.15
C LYS A 720 -35.82 20.75 -15.33
N ILE A 721 -35.98 21.71 -14.43
CA ILE A 721 -35.24 22.98 -14.46
C ILE A 721 -33.73 22.72 -14.34
N PHE A 722 -33.30 21.85 -13.43
CA PHE A 722 -31.89 21.56 -13.21
C PHE A 722 -31.24 20.85 -14.40
N LYS A 723 -31.95 19.90 -15.00
CA LYS A 723 -31.51 19.21 -16.22
C LYS A 723 -31.42 20.16 -17.40
N GLU A 724 -32.38 21.09 -17.54
CA GLU A 724 -32.34 22.10 -18.60
C GLU A 724 -31.20 23.12 -18.40
N ALA A 725 -30.85 23.43 -17.15
CA ALA A 725 -29.66 24.21 -16.80
C ALA A 725 -28.34 23.47 -17.11
N GLY A 726 -28.39 22.17 -17.44
CA GLY A 726 -27.23 21.34 -17.76
C GLY A 726 -26.58 20.67 -16.56
N ALA A 727 -27.17 20.76 -15.37
CA ALA A 727 -26.66 20.07 -14.18
C ALA A 727 -26.78 18.54 -14.34
N ARG A 728 -25.86 17.81 -13.71
CA ARG A 728 -25.82 16.33 -13.73
C ARG A 728 -26.19 15.70 -12.40
N TYR A 729 -26.14 16.48 -11.33
CA TYR A 729 -26.47 16.04 -9.98
C TYR A 729 -27.06 17.15 -9.13
N VAL A 730 -27.70 16.76 -8.04
CA VAL A 730 -28.30 17.65 -7.05
C VAL A 730 -27.93 17.23 -5.63
N THR A 731 -27.60 18.20 -4.79
CA THR A 731 -27.38 18.01 -3.36
C THR A 731 -28.49 18.73 -2.59
N PHE A 732 -29.27 18.01 -1.80
CA PHE A 732 -30.43 18.55 -1.08
C PHE A 732 -30.23 18.49 0.44
N THR A 733 -30.58 19.56 1.16
CA THR A 733 -30.54 19.59 2.64
C THR A 733 -31.58 18.64 3.24
N SER A 734 -31.17 17.41 3.60
CA SER A 734 -32.03 16.48 4.35
C SER A 734 -32.19 16.92 5.80
N LYS A 735 -31.14 17.52 6.39
CA LYS A 735 -31.16 18.22 7.67
C LYS A 735 -30.12 19.33 7.72
N HIS A 736 -30.51 20.53 8.12
CA HIS A 736 -29.59 21.66 8.37
C HIS A 736 -29.39 21.89 9.88
N HIS A 737 -28.53 22.83 10.26
CA HIS A 737 -28.18 23.16 11.66
C HIS A 737 -29.38 23.41 12.59
N GLU A 738 -30.53 23.82 12.05
CA GLU A 738 -31.76 24.03 12.83
C GLU A 738 -32.39 22.72 13.34
N GLY A 739 -31.92 21.57 12.87
CA GLY A 739 -32.34 20.24 13.31
C GLY A 739 -33.62 19.71 12.64
N PHE A 740 -34.28 20.50 11.79
CA PHE A 740 -35.49 20.06 11.08
C PHE A 740 -35.16 19.05 9.98
N CYS A 741 -35.74 17.86 10.06
CA CYS A 741 -35.56 16.80 9.08
C CYS A 741 -36.56 16.94 7.91
N MET A 742 -36.06 16.91 6.68
CA MET A 742 -36.86 16.97 5.45
C MET A 742 -37.30 15.57 4.96
N PHE A 743 -37.26 14.60 5.87
CA PHE A 743 -37.49 13.18 5.64
C PHE A 743 -38.14 12.56 6.89
N ASP A 744 -38.82 11.42 6.74
CA ASP A 744 -39.50 10.69 7.82
C ASP A 744 -38.47 10.05 8.77
N SER A 745 -38.20 10.67 9.91
CA SER A 745 -37.20 10.14 10.86
C SER A 745 -37.90 9.52 12.07
N THR A 746 -37.56 8.28 12.38
CA THR A 746 -38.12 7.59 13.55
C THR A 746 -37.52 8.07 14.88
N LEU A 747 -36.54 8.98 14.80
CA LEU A 747 -35.74 9.46 15.94
C LEU A 747 -36.16 10.85 16.45
N THR A 748 -37.04 11.56 15.74
CA THR A 748 -37.54 12.89 16.13
C THR A 748 -38.91 13.16 15.54
N ASP A 749 -39.75 13.94 16.23
CA ASP A 749 -41.02 14.46 15.67
C ASP A 749 -40.83 15.82 14.96
N TYR A 750 -39.61 16.36 14.97
CA TYR A 750 -39.26 17.63 14.34
C TYR A 750 -38.84 17.41 12.89
N ASP A 751 -39.76 16.83 12.12
CA ASP A 751 -39.56 16.50 10.71
C ASP A 751 -40.74 16.93 9.81
N SER A 752 -40.57 16.80 8.51
CA SER A 752 -41.55 17.24 7.52
C SER A 752 -42.78 16.34 7.38
N VAL A 753 -42.78 15.14 7.94
CA VAL A 753 -43.91 14.20 7.89
C VAL A 753 -44.81 14.39 9.10
N ASP A 754 -44.24 14.54 10.28
CA ASP A 754 -44.97 14.73 11.52
C ASP A 754 -45.45 16.17 11.72
N ARG A 755 -44.73 17.16 11.16
CA ARG A 755 -45.14 18.58 11.18
C ARG A 755 -46.00 18.95 9.99
N ALA A 756 -46.35 20.24 9.89
CA ALA A 756 -47.35 20.75 8.95
C ALA A 756 -47.19 20.42 7.46
N PRO A 757 -45.99 20.15 6.90
CA PRO A 757 -45.89 19.74 5.50
C PRO A 757 -46.53 18.36 5.21
N HIS A 758 -46.56 17.46 6.20
CA HIS A 758 -47.02 16.07 6.09
C HIS A 758 -46.50 15.33 4.85
N LYS A 759 -45.22 15.50 4.54
CA LYS A 759 -44.60 15.03 3.30
C LYS A 759 -43.14 14.65 3.50
N ASP A 760 -42.74 13.54 2.89
CA ASP A 760 -41.35 13.10 2.80
C ASP A 760 -40.72 13.66 1.51
N PHE A 761 -39.97 14.75 1.64
CA PHE A 761 -39.36 15.45 0.49
C PHE A 761 -38.18 14.68 -0.09
N VAL A 762 -37.40 14.01 0.76
CA VAL A 762 -36.27 13.18 0.32
C VAL A 762 -36.76 12.09 -0.62
N LYS A 763 -37.85 11.40 -0.26
CA LYS A 763 -38.45 10.38 -1.13
C LYS A 763 -38.91 10.94 -2.48
N GLU A 764 -39.68 12.03 -2.48
CA GLU A 764 -40.19 12.63 -3.73
C GLU A 764 -39.06 13.11 -4.66
N LEU A 765 -37.99 13.67 -4.08
CA LEU A 765 -36.83 14.15 -4.86
C LEU A 765 -36.02 13.01 -5.45
N ILE A 766 -35.86 11.89 -4.75
CA ILE A 766 -35.16 10.71 -5.28
C ILE A 766 -35.91 10.12 -6.47
N ASP A 767 -37.24 9.97 -6.35
CA ASP A 767 -38.05 9.42 -7.43
C ASP A 767 -38.00 10.33 -8.66
N ALA A 768 -38.07 11.65 -8.46
CA ALA A 768 -37.92 12.63 -9.54
C ALA A 768 -36.52 12.62 -10.16
N ALA A 769 -35.45 12.56 -9.36
CA ALA A 769 -34.07 12.54 -9.84
C ALA A 769 -33.79 11.28 -10.67
N ARG A 770 -34.23 10.11 -10.20
CA ARG A 770 -34.15 8.85 -10.95
C ARG A 770 -34.88 8.92 -12.28
N LYS A 771 -36.10 9.48 -12.31
CA LYS A 771 -36.88 9.68 -13.54
C LYS A 771 -36.18 10.64 -14.51
N ALA A 772 -35.48 11.64 -13.98
CA ALA A 772 -34.72 12.61 -14.75
C ALA A 772 -33.32 12.11 -15.16
N ASP A 773 -32.90 10.92 -14.74
CA ASP A 773 -31.52 10.42 -14.88
C ASP A 773 -30.49 11.40 -14.31
N MET A 774 -30.78 11.90 -13.10
CA MET A 774 -29.93 12.79 -12.34
C MET A 774 -29.46 12.11 -11.06
N LYS A 775 -28.19 12.35 -10.73
CA LYS A 775 -27.58 11.88 -9.48
C LYS A 775 -28.06 12.71 -8.30
N ILE A 776 -28.23 12.10 -7.14
CA ILE A 776 -28.76 12.77 -5.94
C ILE A 776 -27.96 12.43 -4.68
N SER A 777 -27.51 13.48 -4.00
CA SER A 777 -26.80 13.43 -2.72
C SER A 777 -27.57 14.18 -1.64
N PHE A 778 -27.39 13.79 -0.38
CA PHE A 778 -28.03 14.45 0.75
C PHE A 778 -27.03 15.20 1.61
N TYR A 779 -27.26 16.50 1.73
CA TYR A 779 -26.60 17.29 2.75
C TYR A 779 -27.16 16.95 4.12
N TYR A 780 -26.27 16.69 5.06
CA TYR A 780 -26.63 16.39 6.44
C TYR A 780 -25.73 17.16 7.40
N SER A 781 -26.34 17.94 8.30
CA SER A 781 -25.57 18.62 9.35
C SER A 781 -25.30 17.72 10.55
N THR A 782 -24.01 17.56 10.87
CA THR A 782 -23.55 16.95 12.13
C THR A 782 -23.91 17.81 13.33
N LEU A 783 -23.97 19.13 13.14
CA LEU A 783 -24.41 20.10 14.14
C LEU A 783 -25.94 20.17 14.22
N ASP A 784 -26.47 20.25 15.45
CA ASP A 784 -27.91 20.28 15.69
C ASP A 784 -28.27 21.23 16.84
N TRP A 785 -28.91 22.35 16.53
CA TRP A 785 -29.33 23.35 17.53
C TRP A 785 -30.60 22.96 18.27
N ALA A 786 -31.38 22.01 17.75
CA ALA A 786 -32.64 21.55 18.33
C ALA A 786 -32.41 20.42 19.34
N HIS A 787 -31.53 19.46 19.02
CA HIS A 787 -31.35 18.27 19.84
C HIS A 787 -30.69 18.59 21.19
N PRO A 788 -31.32 18.29 22.33
CA PRO A 788 -30.81 18.67 23.65
C PRO A 788 -29.46 18.03 23.96
N ASP A 789 -29.24 16.79 23.51
CA ASP A 789 -28.01 16.04 23.80
C ASP A 789 -26.80 16.53 23.01
N PHE A 790 -27.00 17.31 21.94
CA PHE A 790 -25.88 17.98 21.26
C PHE A 790 -25.04 18.82 22.22
N LYS A 791 -25.67 19.41 23.26
CA LYS A 791 -24.98 20.16 24.31
C LYS A 791 -24.83 19.39 25.62
N LYS A 792 -25.72 18.44 25.93
CA LYS A 792 -25.77 17.74 27.22
C LYS A 792 -24.97 16.44 27.23
N ASP A 793 -25.10 15.63 26.18
CA ASP A 793 -24.45 14.33 26.03
C ASP A 793 -24.13 14.08 24.54
N LEU A 794 -22.99 14.64 24.12
CA LEU A 794 -22.57 14.56 22.73
C LEU A 794 -22.32 13.11 22.28
N SER A 795 -21.89 12.22 23.19
CA SER A 795 -21.65 10.81 22.84
C SER A 795 -22.96 10.13 22.48
N GLN A 796 -24.02 10.35 23.27
CA GLN A 796 -25.33 9.79 22.97
C GLN A 796 -25.90 10.37 21.67
N TYR A 797 -25.76 11.68 21.47
CA TYR A 797 -26.16 12.32 20.21
C TYR A 797 -25.44 11.70 19.01
N VAL A 798 -24.13 11.48 19.09
CA VAL A 798 -23.36 10.86 18.01
C VAL A 798 -23.81 9.42 17.79
N ASP A 799 -23.82 8.59 18.84
CA ASP A 799 -23.98 7.14 18.72
C ASP A 799 -25.39 6.72 18.34
N GLU A 800 -26.40 7.40 18.86
CA GLU A 800 -27.80 7.01 18.66
C GLU A 800 -28.47 7.87 17.58
N TYR A 801 -28.31 9.20 17.64
CA TYR A 801 -29.06 10.12 16.79
C TYR A 801 -28.38 10.38 15.44
N LEU A 802 -27.12 10.82 15.42
CA LEU A 802 -26.38 11.08 14.19
C LEU A 802 -26.22 9.80 13.36
N PHE A 803 -25.71 8.73 13.96
CA PHE A 803 -25.56 7.44 13.26
C PHE A 803 -26.91 6.86 12.84
N GLY A 804 -27.93 6.99 13.70
CA GLY A 804 -29.28 6.55 13.41
C GLY A 804 -29.87 7.23 12.18
N GLN A 805 -29.88 8.57 12.13
CA GLN A 805 -30.45 9.34 11.01
C GLN A 805 -29.68 9.13 9.70
N VAL A 806 -28.34 9.08 9.74
CA VAL A 806 -27.54 8.77 8.54
C VAL A 806 -27.84 7.37 8.04
N ARG A 807 -28.05 6.40 8.94
CA ARG A 807 -28.48 5.04 8.58
C ARG A 807 -29.88 5.02 7.96
N GLU A 808 -30.84 5.79 8.48
CA GLU A 808 -32.17 5.94 7.89
C GLU A 808 -32.06 6.44 6.43
N LEU A 809 -31.27 7.48 6.19
CA LEU A 809 -31.01 8.00 4.84
C LEU A 809 -30.38 6.93 3.92
N CYS A 810 -29.45 6.13 4.45
CA CYS A 810 -28.76 5.09 3.69
C CYS A 810 -29.57 3.80 3.50
N THR A 811 -30.73 3.64 4.14
CA THR A 811 -31.48 2.35 4.09
C THR A 811 -32.92 2.49 3.63
N ASN A 812 -33.62 3.58 3.98
CA ASN A 812 -35.05 3.73 3.72
C ASN A 812 -35.36 4.22 2.30
N TYR A 813 -34.36 4.75 1.59
CA TYR A 813 -34.56 5.50 0.35
C TYR A 813 -33.99 4.83 -0.91
N GLY A 814 -33.52 3.59 -0.79
CA GLY A 814 -32.84 2.87 -1.87
C GLY A 814 -31.45 3.44 -2.17
N PRO A 815 -30.90 3.22 -3.37
CA PRO A 815 -29.58 3.74 -3.73
C PRO A 815 -29.54 5.28 -3.74
N ILE A 816 -28.54 5.85 -3.09
CA ILE A 816 -28.21 7.28 -3.09
C ILE A 816 -26.78 7.48 -3.62
N ASP A 817 -26.48 8.65 -4.18
CA ASP A 817 -25.18 8.91 -4.80
C ASP A 817 -24.18 9.62 -3.87
N GLY A 818 -24.61 10.10 -2.70
CA GLY A 818 -23.69 10.66 -1.70
C GLY A 818 -24.33 11.23 -0.44
N ILE A 819 -23.49 11.42 0.58
CA ILE A 819 -23.79 12.16 1.80
C ILE A 819 -22.79 13.31 1.91
N TRP A 820 -23.31 14.54 1.98
CA TRP A 820 -22.52 15.77 2.07
C TRP A 820 -22.61 16.30 3.51
N PHE A 821 -21.57 16.08 4.31
CA PHE A 821 -21.58 16.51 5.71
C PHE A 821 -21.24 17.99 5.89
N ASP A 822 -21.74 18.58 6.97
CA ASP A 822 -21.42 19.95 7.39
C ASP A 822 -21.58 20.14 8.90
N GLY A 823 -21.05 21.22 9.45
CA GLY A 823 -21.14 21.51 10.89
C GLY A 823 -20.02 20.87 11.73
N GLU A 824 -18.98 20.35 11.08
CA GLU A 824 -17.95 19.54 11.69
C GLU A 824 -17.01 20.32 12.62
N TRP A 825 -17.00 21.66 12.51
CA TRP A 825 -16.01 22.55 13.12
C TRP A 825 -16.03 22.59 14.66
N ASP A 826 -17.10 22.13 15.31
CA ASP A 826 -17.22 22.14 16.77
C ASP A 826 -16.32 21.07 17.44
N HIS A 827 -16.13 19.92 16.79
CA HIS A 827 -15.42 18.77 17.37
C HIS A 827 -14.47 18.07 16.38
N PRO A 828 -13.39 17.43 16.85
CA PRO A 828 -12.48 16.69 15.98
C PRO A 828 -13.12 15.38 15.48
N ALA A 829 -12.53 14.77 14.45
CA ALA A 829 -13.09 13.61 13.74
C ALA A 829 -13.36 12.40 14.64
N GLU A 830 -12.57 12.22 15.70
CA GLU A 830 -12.70 11.12 16.66
C GLU A 830 -13.98 11.25 17.48
N ILE A 831 -14.37 12.48 17.84
CA ILE A 831 -15.61 12.73 18.59
C ILE A 831 -16.84 12.51 17.71
N TRP A 832 -16.75 12.87 16.43
CA TRP A 832 -17.79 12.53 15.45
C TRP A 832 -17.80 11.07 15.04
N LYS A 833 -16.80 10.28 15.47
CA LYS A 833 -16.56 8.91 15.02
C LYS A 833 -16.54 8.80 13.49
N ALA A 834 -15.85 9.73 12.84
CA ALA A 834 -15.86 9.91 11.39
C ALA A 834 -15.52 8.63 10.61
N THR A 835 -14.52 7.87 11.05
CA THR A 835 -14.14 6.59 10.43
C THR A 835 -15.29 5.60 10.42
N ASP A 836 -15.98 5.44 11.55
CA ASP A 836 -17.09 4.50 11.69
C ASP A 836 -18.31 4.97 10.88
N LEU A 837 -18.57 6.28 10.87
CA LEU A 837 -19.69 6.87 10.15
C LEU A 837 -19.52 6.72 8.62
N VAL A 838 -18.33 7.03 8.10
CA VAL A 838 -17.98 6.83 6.68
C VAL A 838 -18.01 5.36 6.31
N SER A 839 -17.44 4.49 7.16
CA SER A 839 -17.45 3.04 6.92
C SER A 839 -18.88 2.49 6.84
N MET A 840 -19.76 2.93 7.74
CA MET A 840 -21.18 2.56 7.73
C MET A 840 -21.87 3.01 6.43
N ILE A 841 -21.62 4.25 5.97
CA ILE A 841 -22.18 4.74 4.71
C ILE A 841 -21.71 3.86 3.55
N HIS A 842 -20.42 3.57 3.45
CA HIS A 842 -19.89 2.76 2.34
C HIS A 842 -20.29 1.28 2.41
N GLU A 843 -20.56 0.74 3.60
CA GLU A 843 -21.13 -0.60 3.77
C GLU A 843 -22.56 -0.66 3.25
N LEU A 844 -23.39 0.32 3.62
CA LEU A 844 -24.82 0.36 3.25
C LEU A 844 -25.02 0.84 1.81
N GLN A 845 -24.19 1.75 1.35
CA GLN A 845 -24.27 2.44 0.06
C GLN A 845 -22.87 2.49 -0.59
N PRO A 846 -22.38 1.37 -1.16
CA PRO A 846 -21.04 1.31 -1.73
C PRO A 846 -20.77 2.34 -2.84
N GLY A 847 -21.81 2.83 -3.53
CA GLY A 847 -21.68 3.86 -4.56
C GLY A 847 -21.73 5.31 -4.07
N ALA A 848 -22.03 5.55 -2.79
CA ALA A 848 -22.21 6.89 -2.25
C ALA A 848 -20.86 7.58 -2.00
N LEU A 849 -20.78 8.86 -2.39
CA LEU A 849 -19.64 9.74 -2.12
C LEU A 849 -19.81 10.52 -0.81
N VAL A 850 -18.71 10.68 -0.07
CA VAL A 850 -18.64 11.47 1.18
C VAL A 850 -17.59 12.57 1.08
N ASN A 851 -17.93 13.77 1.54
CA ASN A 851 -17.05 14.95 1.51
C ASN A 851 -16.05 15.00 2.68
N ASP A 852 -15.14 15.97 2.66
CA ASP A 852 -14.07 16.18 3.65
C ASP A 852 -14.48 16.93 4.94
N ARG A 853 -15.79 17.12 5.16
CA ARG A 853 -16.34 17.85 6.31
C ARG A 853 -16.78 16.90 7.42
N ILE A 854 -15.83 16.10 7.89
CA ILE A 854 -16.06 15.01 8.85
C ILE A 854 -15.35 15.23 10.19
N GLY A 855 -14.67 16.37 10.36
CA GLY A 855 -14.09 16.78 11.63
C GLY A 855 -13.37 18.12 11.57
N LYS A 856 -13.25 18.75 12.74
CA LYS A 856 -12.56 20.03 12.89
C LYS A 856 -11.11 19.95 12.39
N GLY A 857 -10.84 20.67 11.31
CA GLY A 857 -9.50 20.78 10.73
C GLY A 857 -9.15 19.73 9.68
N GLU A 858 -10.11 18.85 9.33
CA GLU A 858 -9.95 17.75 8.37
C GLU A 858 -10.10 18.17 6.90
N ARG A 859 -10.77 19.31 6.63
CA ARG A 859 -10.99 19.82 5.28
C ARG A 859 -9.68 19.92 4.49
N GLY A 860 -9.65 19.25 3.33
CA GLY A 860 -8.49 19.16 2.43
C GLY A 860 -7.33 18.31 2.92
N LYS A 861 -7.46 17.57 4.03
CA LYS A 861 -6.38 16.77 4.64
C LYS A 861 -6.73 15.31 4.82
N THR A 862 -7.99 15.01 5.15
CA THR A 862 -8.40 13.65 5.55
C THR A 862 -8.34 12.65 4.40
N GLY A 863 -7.81 11.46 4.69
CA GLY A 863 -7.81 10.32 3.76
C GLY A 863 -9.18 9.64 3.64
N LEU A 864 -10.08 9.85 4.60
CA LEU A 864 -11.38 9.18 4.71
C LEU A 864 -12.41 9.67 3.68
N ALA A 865 -12.26 10.90 3.17
CA ALA A 865 -13.20 11.49 2.24
C ALA A 865 -12.95 11.08 0.78
N ASP A 866 -14.05 10.97 0.03
CA ASP A 866 -14.04 10.67 -1.40
C ASP A 866 -13.78 11.93 -2.25
N PHE A 867 -14.19 13.11 -1.78
CA PHE A 867 -13.91 14.39 -2.44
C PHE A 867 -13.75 15.56 -1.45
N TYR A 868 -13.04 16.61 -1.88
CA TYR A 868 -12.75 17.78 -1.05
C TYR A 868 -13.65 18.97 -1.36
N THR A 869 -13.88 19.85 -0.37
CA THR A 869 -14.81 20.98 -0.51
C THR A 869 -14.14 22.35 -0.44
N ARG A 870 -14.58 23.27 -1.31
CA ARG A 870 -14.28 24.70 -1.29
C ARG A 870 -15.57 25.49 -1.23
N GLU A 871 -15.63 26.51 -0.40
CA GLU A 871 -16.85 27.29 -0.19
C GLU A 871 -16.64 28.77 -0.49
N GLN A 872 -17.52 29.32 -1.33
CA GLN A 872 -17.57 30.75 -1.70
C GLN A 872 -16.29 31.27 -2.41
N PRO A 873 -16.35 32.44 -3.09
CA PRO A 873 -15.27 32.90 -3.96
C PRO A 873 -13.89 32.97 -3.30
N VAL A 874 -13.81 33.30 -2.00
CA VAL A 874 -12.54 33.43 -1.28
C VAL A 874 -11.78 32.11 -1.20
N GLU A 875 -12.47 30.97 -1.02
CA GLU A 875 -11.81 29.67 -1.04
C GLU A 875 -11.65 29.14 -2.47
N ILE A 876 -12.65 29.34 -3.34
CA ILE A 876 -12.63 28.86 -4.72
C ILE A 876 -11.44 29.44 -5.49
N LEU A 877 -11.15 30.73 -5.32
CA LEU A 877 -10.09 31.42 -6.06
C LEU A 877 -8.68 31.19 -5.50
N LYS A 878 -8.55 30.54 -4.32
CA LYS A 878 -7.25 30.17 -3.76
C LYS A 878 -6.78 28.87 -4.39
N LYS A 879 -5.77 28.96 -5.28
CA LYS A 879 -5.12 27.78 -5.87
C LYS A 879 -4.32 27.04 -4.82
N THR A 880 -4.53 25.74 -4.73
CA THR A 880 -3.91 24.84 -3.75
C THR A 880 -3.41 23.56 -4.42
N GLU A 881 -2.35 22.95 -3.86
CA GLU A 881 -1.80 21.69 -4.39
C GLU A 881 -2.78 20.51 -4.31
N THR A 882 -3.82 20.61 -3.49
CA THR A 882 -4.86 19.57 -3.32
C THR A 882 -5.72 19.36 -4.57
N GLU A 883 -5.85 20.38 -5.44
CA GLU A 883 -6.67 20.34 -6.67
C GLU A 883 -6.13 19.34 -7.71
N ALA A 884 -4.87 18.91 -7.59
CA ALA A 884 -4.22 17.98 -8.51
C ALA A 884 -4.20 16.52 -8.03
N ARG A 885 -4.67 16.22 -6.81
CA ARG A 885 -4.47 14.90 -6.16
C ARG A 885 -5.76 14.13 -5.86
N LYS A 886 -6.91 14.79 -5.71
CA LYS A 886 -8.22 14.15 -5.43
C LYS A 886 -9.38 14.91 -6.09
N PRO A 887 -10.54 14.26 -6.32
CA PRO A 887 -11.78 14.92 -6.72
C PRO A 887 -12.15 16.05 -5.73
N TRP A 888 -12.68 17.15 -6.24
CA TRP A 888 -13.07 18.28 -5.40
C TRP A 888 -14.26 19.07 -5.97
N GLU A 889 -14.97 19.75 -5.09
CA GLU A 889 -16.19 20.50 -5.38
C GLU A 889 -16.16 21.88 -4.75
N ALA A 890 -16.60 22.87 -5.52
CA ALA A 890 -16.79 24.25 -5.11
C ALA A 890 -18.29 24.53 -4.93
N CYS A 891 -18.74 24.82 -3.71
CA CYS A 891 -20.11 25.26 -3.46
C CYS A 891 -20.20 26.80 -3.50
N LEU A 892 -21.20 27.32 -4.22
CA LEU A 892 -21.37 28.76 -4.47
C LEU A 892 -22.83 29.20 -4.40
N THR A 893 -23.13 30.33 -3.76
CA THR A 893 -24.45 30.96 -3.79
C THR A 893 -24.63 31.87 -5.01
N ILE A 894 -25.83 31.92 -5.58
CA ILE A 894 -26.17 32.93 -6.62
C ILE A 894 -26.33 34.32 -5.97
N GLY A 895 -27.13 34.40 -4.91
CA GLY A 895 -27.30 35.60 -4.11
C GLY A 895 -26.37 35.64 -2.89
N GLU A 896 -26.82 36.33 -1.85
CA GLU A 896 -26.06 36.50 -0.60
C GLU A 896 -26.35 35.42 0.45
N SER A 897 -27.40 34.61 0.26
CA SER A 897 -27.82 33.57 1.21
C SER A 897 -27.92 32.18 0.58
N TRP A 898 -27.65 31.14 1.37
CA TRP A 898 -27.91 29.74 1.01
C TRP A 898 -29.42 29.45 1.00
N GLY A 899 -30.10 29.63 2.14
CA GLY A 899 -31.56 29.56 2.24
C GLY A 899 -32.27 30.80 1.70
N TYR A 900 -33.58 30.68 1.43
CA TYR A 900 -34.39 31.76 0.86
C TYR A 900 -34.35 33.06 1.67
N ARG A 901 -34.06 34.16 0.97
CA ARG A 901 -34.07 35.52 1.51
C ARG A 901 -35.06 36.36 0.71
N ARG A 902 -36.08 36.91 1.38
CA ARG A 902 -37.21 37.62 0.76
C ARG A 902 -36.81 38.80 -0.13
N ASN A 903 -35.73 39.50 0.24
CA ASN A 903 -35.23 40.69 -0.46
C ASN A 903 -33.78 40.51 -0.93
N ASP A 904 -33.44 39.37 -1.55
CA ASP A 904 -32.09 39.17 -2.10
C ASP A 904 -31.93 39.91 -3.43
N THR A 905 -31.29 41.08 -3.40
CA THR A 905 -31.13 41.94 -4.57
C THR A 905 -29.74 41.86 -5.21
N ASN A 906 -28.76 41.26 -4.54
CA ASN A 906 -27.36 41.23 -4.98
C ASN A 906 -27.03 39.86 -5.60
N LEU A 907 -27.62 39.61 -6.76
CA LEU A 907 -27.45 38.34 -7.48
C LEU A 907 -26.26 38.42 -8.43
N LYS A 908 -25.37 37.42 -8.38
CA LYS A 908 -24.31 37.24 -9.38
C LYS A 908 -24.93 37.14 -10.77
N SER A 909 -24.24 37.71 -11.75
CA SER A 909 -24.70 37.66 -13.15
C SER A 909 -24.51 36.25 -13.73
N THR A 910 -25.28 35.88 -14.76
CA THR A 910 -25.07 34.61 -15.47
C THR A 910 -23.64 34.49 -16.00
N GLU A 911 -23.07 35.57 -16.51
CA GLU A 911 -21.68 35.60 -17.00
C GLU A 911 -20.69 35.27 -15.89
N GLU A 912 -20.85 35.86 -14.72
CA GLU A 912 -20.00 35.60 -13.56
C GLU A 912 -20.05 34.13 -13.13
N LEU A 913 -21.26 33.55 -13.10
CA LEU A 913 -21.46 32.13 -12.75
C LEU A 913 -20.84 31.19 -13.78
N ILE A 914 -20.94 31.50 -15.08
CA ILE A 914 -20.27 30.74 -16.15
C ILE A 914 -18.74 30.80 -15.96
N ARG A 915 -18.18 31.96 -15.59
CA ARG A 915 -16.74 32.10 -15.33
C ARG A 915 -16.29 31.25 -14.14
N PHE A 916 -17.09 31.16 -13.08
CA PHE A 916 -16.81 30.24 -11.97
C PHE A 916 -16.85 28.78 -12.41
N LEU A 917 -17.83 28.40 -13.23
CA LEU A 917 -17.91 27.04 -13.77
C LEU A 917 -16.67 26.68 -14.58
N ILE A 918 -16.24 27.56 -15.49
CA ILE A 918 -15.02 27.37 -16.30
C ILE A 918 -13.78 27.29 -15.40
N ASP A 919 -13.63 28.21 -14.44
CA ASP A 919 -12.44 28.24 -13.56
C ASP A 919 -12.32 26.98 -12.70
N VAL A 920 -13.43 26.48 -12.17
CA VAL A 920 -13.47 25.25 -11.37
C VAL A 920 -13.22 24.02 -12.25
N ALA A 921 -13.93 23.91 -13.38
CA ALA A 921 -13.79 22.77 -14.29
C ALA A 921 -12.38 22.69 -14.90
N SER A 922 -11.75 23.82 -15.23
CA SER A 922 -10.37 23.88 -15.76
C SER A 922 -9.31 23.35 -14.79
N ARG A 923 -9.67 23.25 -13.51
CA ARG A 923 -8.83 22.73 -12.41
C ARG A 923 -9.30 21.36 -11.93
N GLY A 924 -10.11 20.67 -12.74
CA GLY A 924 -10.60 19.32 -12.48
C GLY A 924 -11.78 19.24 -11.50
N GLY A 925 -12.24 20.34 -10.92
CA GLY A 925 -13.29 20.36 -9.91
C GLY A 925 -14.71 20.43 -10.46
N ASN A 926 -15.68 20.29 -9.56
CA ASN A 926 -17.10 20.47 -9.83
C ASN A 926 -17.64 21.77 -9.22
N LEU A 927 -18.49 22.51 -9.94
CA LEU A 927 -19.24 23.63 -9.36
C LEU A 927 -20.62 23.14 -8.89
N LEU A 928 -20.89 23.29 -7.60
CA LEU A 928 -22.18 23.04 -6.97
C LEU A 928 -22.88 24.38 -6.68
N LEU A 929 -23.83 24.77 -7.53
CA LEU A 929 -24.45 26.09 -7.50
C LEU A 929 -25.77 26.08 -6.72
N ASN A 930 -25.92 26.95 -5.73
CA ASN A 930 -27.04 26.92 -4.80
C ASN A 930 -28.28 27.70 -5.26
N VAL A 931 -29.45 27.12 -4.98
CA VAL A 931 -30.77 27.78 -4.99
C VAL A 931 -31.47 27.64 -3.63
N GLY A 932 -32.17 28.69 -3.20
CA GLY A 932 -32.98 28.71 -1.97
C GLY A 932 -34.46 28.87 -2.30
N PRO A 933 -35.27 27.80 -2.27
CA PRO A 933 -36.70 27.85 -2.59
C PRO A 933 -37.53 28.61 -1.52
N THR A 934 -38.64 29.22 -1.93
CA THR A 934 -39.59 29.91 -1.04
C THR A 934 -40.24 28.93 -0.06
N PRO A 935 -40.92 29.41 1.01
CA PRO A 935 -41.72 28.54 1.90
C PRO A 935 -42.74 27.67 1.16
N GLU A 936 -43.27 28.17 0.06
CA GLU A 936 -44.27 27.49 -0.76
C GLU A 936 -43.65 26.41 -1.67
N GLY A 937 -42.31 26.34 -1.80
CA GLY A 937 -41.61 25.36 -2.62
C GLY A 937 -41.27 25.82 -4.05
N GLU A 938 -41.41 27.11 -4.35
CA GLU A 938 -41.00 27.68 -5.64
C GLU A 938 -39.53 28.08 -5.62
N ILE A 939 -38.80 27.79 -6.69
CA ILE A 939 -37.47 28.40 -6.90
C ILE A 939 -37.70 29.83 -7.42
N PRO A 940 -37.17 30.88 -6.76
CA PRO A 940 -37.40 32.26 -7.19
C PRO A 940 -36.99 32.47 -8.66
N ALA A 941 -37.86 33.12 -9.44
CA ALA A 941 -37.65 33.32 -10.88
C ALA A 941 -36.27 33.90 -11.25
N PRO A 942 -35.71 34.89 -10.52
CA PRO A 942 -34.37 35.39 -10.82
C PRO A 942 -33.27 34.32 -10.70
N LEU A 943 -33.41 33.34 -9.79
CA LEU A 943 -32.44 32.24 -9.67
C LEU A 943 -32.58 31.25 -10.84
N VAL A 944 -33.82 30.94 -11.23
CA VAL A 944 -34.13 30.11 -12.41
C VAL A 944 -33.53 30.73 -13.67
N GLU A 945 -33.70 32.03 -13.88
CA GLU A 945 -33.12 32.76 -15.00
C GLU A 945 -31.58 32.63 -15.06
N ARG A 946 -30.90 32.63 -13.90
CA ARG A 946 -29.43 32.50 -13.85
C ARG A 946 -28.98 31.10 -14.25
N ILE A 947 -29.56 30.05 -13.67
CA ILE A 947 -29.16 28.67 -13.96
C ILE A 947 -29.54 28.24 -15.38
N LEU A 948 -30.71 28.64 -15.89
CA LEU A 948 -31.08 28.38 -17.29
C LEU A 948 -30.18 29.14 -18.27
N GLY A 949 -29.73 30.35 -17.90
CA GLY A 949 -28.74 31.08 -18.67
C GLY A 949 -27.39 30.35 -18.78
N ILE A 950 -26.97 29.59 -17.75
CA ILE A 950 -25.81 28.68 -17.83
C ILE A 950 -26.12 27.54 -18.80
N GLY A 951 -27.32 26.95 -18.73
CA GLY A 951 -27.76 25.89 -19.65
C GLY A 951 -27.73 26.31 -21.12
N GLU A 952 -28.19 27.51 -21.44
CA GLU A 952 -28.11 28.06 -22.81
C GLU A 952 -26.67 28.23 -23.32
N TRP A 953 -25.73 28.52 -22.41
CA TRP A 953 -24.31 28.57 -22.74
C TRP A 953 -23.71 27.17 -22.89
N LEU A 954 -24.03 26.23 -22.00
CA LEU A 954 -23.56 24.84 -22.04
C LEU A 954 -24.06 24.08 -23.29
N LYS A 955 -25.27 24.37 -23.79
CA LYS A 955 -25.77 23.79 -25.06
C LYS A 955 -24.83 24.06 -26.25
N LYS A 956 -24.01 25.10 -26.20
CA LYS A 956 -23.07 25.48 -27.26
C LYS A 956 -21.61 25.18 -26.93
N ASN A 957 -21.25 25.11 -25.65
CA ASN A 957 -19.86 25.06 -25.19
C ASN A 957 -19.59 23.92 -24.19
N GLY A 958 -20.53 23.01 -23.95
CA GLY A 958 -20.42 21.99 -22.91
C GLY A 958 -19.43 20.87 -23.17
N ASP A 959 -18.91 20.74 -24.41
CA ASP A 959 -17.89 19.74 -24.77
C ASP A 959 -16.47 20.15 -24.33
N SER A 960 -16.22 21.45 -24.09
CA SER A 960 -14.93 21.98 -23.60
C SER A 960 -14.86 21.95 -22.08
#